data_AF-A0A522TQW2-F1
#
_entry.id   AF-A0A522TQW2-F1
#
_cell.length_a   1.000
_cell.length_b   1.000
_cell.length_c   1.000
_cell.angle_alpha   90.00
_cell.angle_beta   90.00
_cell.angle_gamma   90.00
#
_symmetry.space_group_name_H-M   'P 1'
#
loop_
_entity.id
_entity.type
_entity.pdbx_description
1 polymer ?
#
loop_
_entity_poly.entity_id
_entity_poly.type
_entity_poly.pdbx_seq_one_letter_code
_entity_poly.pdbx_strand_id
1 'polypeptide(L)'
;MIQMMVTDTDRMHRFRHLSFTLSRALGALGLWWLCAASSHALTLQVGIYEQKPDVYIAANGQPAGILGELLNEIARREGWGLQTQSCSWARCMQLLKAGQIDLLPDMFYTPERAKTFGFHHVPVLHSWSQIYARPGNTLRSIEDLKNTGLAALAGSTQIDYLRTTLEGLHVPVRLDSVQTLDEGFKRVQSMQDDAVAADYFYGELAAHEHGLTATPIIFQPMEVFYATQKGRHAHVLATIDRYLATWQATPDSFYYRTLNHWRTPIQRSALDSHGPWIIGMLGALLVLALVLTLIFRVQLTRQRRWLLFNERRFEAILGSIDACVCTKDREQRYLYANPQLEAFYGVQEGTLIGHRDEDFLKDPATMEAINASDQAVLNTRKRQVTQPEIVPPGATESHTFLSIKAPLLNADGTVDAICTVATDITDRVRAEASAHRLAYYDILTNLPNRRQALLRLEELLKKARERQTTGALLVLNLDSFKKINDLHGHQSGDQLLCGVADRLRRTTRDRDLVARTSADEFIILLDGLGHPVGEAARDAMHVAEKLRLAIANKAFVVLGKPAYVTVSIGMTLIHVQSRSIDVVMREADMATYRAKSQGGNQVTFYEQDLQTEVEQRLWLEHDLLQALNTPQISLYIQPQFGADGRVTGAELLARWSHPTRGQVSPALFIPIAEETGLINLLGEWSLTIACQTLIKLQQLGETYPISLNVSPKRLMEPHVVDYVRDTLEKFQAPGNRLIFEVTEGVLIQDILTVAERMQALSLMGIRFSIDDFGTGYSNLAYLKRLPLYELKIDKSLVQDLPGDEENVAIVQLILAMADRLNLRVVAEGVETEEQSAFLFEHHCHALQGFLLAHPMPIETWLDTVQARR
;
A
#
# COMPACT_ATOMS: atom_id res chain seq x y z
N MET A 1 -47.19 78.98 26.64
CA MET A 1 -46.99 80.44 26.51
C MET A 1 -46.08 80.62 25.32
N ILE A 2 -46.56 80.99 24.14
CA ILE A 2 -47.61 81.96 23.82
C ILE A 2 -48.70 81.31 22.95
N GLN A 3 -49.96 81.52 23.37
CA GLN A 3 -51.28 81.48 22.68
C GLN A 3 -51.58 80.34 21.68
N MET A 4 -52.77 79.73 21.61
CA MET A 4 -54.10 79.89 22.23
C MET A 4 -54.85 78.59 21.87
N MET A 5 -55.42 77.85 22.83
CA MET A 5 -56.87 77.76 23.13
C MET A 5 -57.75 77.50 21.88
N VAL A 6 -58.60 76.47 21.87
CA VAL A 6 -59.89 76.45 22.59
C VAL A 6 -60.37 75.01 22.86
N THR A 7 -60.57 74.76 24.16
CA THR A 7 -61.51 73.90 24.90
C THR A 7 -62.30 72.77 24.22
N ASP A 8 -62.27 71.59 24.82
CA ASP A 8 -63.51 70.95 25.28
C ASP A 8 -63.28 70.15 26.57
N THR A 9 -64.25 70.24 27.47
CA THR A 9 -64.23 69.90 28.88
C THR A 9 -64.96 68.59 29.13
N ASP A 10 -64.28 67.52 29.52
CA ASP A 10 -64.75 66.63 30.59
C ASP A 10 -63.72 65.54 30.95
N ARG A 11 -63.73 65.11 32.23
CA ARG A 11 -62.89 64.07 32.87
C ARG A 11 -61.46 64.44 33.29
N MET A 12 -61.35 65.06 34.47
CA MET A 12 -60.27 64.73 35.42
C MET A 12 -60.72 64.97 36.88
N HIS A 13 -61.31 63.93 37.47
CA HIS A 13 -61.33 63.73 38.92
C HIS A 13 -60.72 62.35 39.19
N ARG A 14 -59.49 62.35 39.70
CA ARG A 14 -58.86 61.36 40.61
C ARG A 14 -57.35 61.31 40.40
N PHE A 15 -56.67 62.27 41.01
CA PHE A 15 -55.27 62.14 41.42
C PHE A 15 -55.11 62.88 42.75
N ARG A 16 -55.08 62.13 43.85
CA ARG A 16 -54.32 62.44 45.07
C ARG A 16 -54.46 61.35 46.14
N HIS A 17 -53.32 61.01 46.75
CA HIS A 17 -53.06 60.13 47.90
C HIS A 17 -53.08 58.61 47.60
N LEU A 18 -52.05 57.83 47.95
CA LEU A 18 -51.46 57.72 49.29
C LEU A 18 -49.95 57.39 49.24
N SER A 19 -49.22 58.01 50.16
CA SER A 19 -47.85 57.70 50.54
C SER A 19 -47.82 56.73 51.74
N PHE A 20 -46.70 56.04 51.92
CA PHE A 20 -46.11 55.57 53.19
C PHE A 20 -46.51 54.21 53.81
N THR A 21 -45.47 53.57 54.38
CA THR A 21 -45.38 52.35 55.23
C THR A 21 -45.34 51.02 54.45
N LEU A 22 -44.37 50.11 54.62
CA LEU A 22 -43.66 49.67 55.83
C LEU A 22 -42.20 49.26 55.54
N SER A 23 -41.29 49.78 56.37
CA SER A 23 -40.05 49.10 56.77
C SER A 23 -40.38 47.84 57.60
N ARG A 24 -39.50 46.83 57.52
CA ARG A 24 -39.38 45.60 58.34
C ARG A 24 -39.87 44.28 57.72
N ALA A 25 -38.92 43.55 57.13
CA ALA A 25 -38.54 42.19 57.54
C ALA A 25 -37.13 41.94 56.96
N LEU A 26 -36.08 42.07 57.78
CA LEU A 26 -35.38 40.93 58.41
C LEU A 26 -34.78 40.00 57.33
N GLY A 27 -33.48 40.03 57.06
CA GLY A 27 -32.47 39.63 58.03
C GLY A 27 -32.15 38.16 57.81
N ALA A 28 -31.26 37.86 56.86
CA ALA A 28 -30.52 36.61 56.77
C ALA A 28 -29.44 36.75 55.69
N LEU A 29 -28.21 36.34 56.05
CA LEU A 29 -27.05 36.11 55.16
C LEU A 29 -26.19 37.33 54.81
N GLY A 30 -25.97 38.19 55.81
CA GLY A 30 -24.60 38.66 56.05
C GLY A 30 -23.80 37.54 56.70
N LEU A 31 -23.08 36.74 55.89
CA LEU A 31 -22.00 35.80 56.23
C LEU A 31 -21.86 34.90 55.00
N TRP A 32 -20.94 35.22 54.08
CA TRP A 32 -20.25 34.31 53.13
C TRP A 32 -19.32 35.09 52.17
N TRP A 33 -18.66 36.15 52.68
CA TRP A 33 -17.62 36.89 51.92
C TRP A 33 -16.29 36.97 52.68
N LEU A 34 -16.02 35.93 53.48
CA LEU A 34 -14.76 35.70 54.18
C LEU A 34 -14.58 34.17 54.29
N CYS A 35 -14.11 33.59 53.18
CA CYS A 35 -13.38 32.31 53.07
C CYS A 35 -13.35 31.89 51.59
N ALA A 36 -12.58 32.61 50.78
CA ALA A 36 -11.81 31.94 49.74
C ALA A 36 -10.36 32.12 50.17
N ALA A 37 -9.79 31.02 50.65
CA ALA A 37 -8.44 30.94 51.16
C ALA A 37 -7.47 31.59 50.17
N SER A 38 -6.53 32.37 50.71
CA SER A 38 -5.25 32.64 50.06
C SER A 38 -4.50 31.31 49.91
N SER A 39 -4.89 30.51 48.92
CA SER A 39 -4.04 29.44 48.40
C SER A 39 -2.81 30.14 47.83
N HIS A 40 -1.67 30.02 48.50
CA HIS A 40 -0.39 30.42 47.91
C HIS A 40 -0.28 29.69 46.57
N ALA A 41 -0.43 30.41 45.47
CA ALA A 41 -0.30 29.87 44.13
C ALA A 41 1.10 29.27 44.03
N LEU A 42 1.18 27.93 43.88
CA LEU A 42 2.44 27.23 43.72
C LEU A 42 3.13 27.82 42.48
N THR A 43 4.23 28.53 42.67
CA THR A 43 5.00 29.10 41.56
C THR A 43 6.14 28.15 41.22
N LEU A 44 6.19 27.69 39.97
CA LEU A 44 7.20 26.76 39.46
C LEU A 44 8.13 27.50 38.49
N GLN A 45 9.43 27.37 38.72
CA GLN A 45 10.46 27.74 37.75
C GLN A 45 10.57 26.66 36.66
N VAL A 46 10.20 26.99 35.44
CA VAL A 46 10.20 26.06 34.30
C VAL A 46 11.39 26.37 33.39
N GLY A 47 12.32 25.43 33.27
CA GLY A 47 13.41 25.54 32.31
C GLY A 47 12.91 25.24 30.91
N ILE A 48 13.25 26.10 29.94
CA ILE A 48 12.86 25.93 28.54
C ILE A 48 14.12 26.06 27.68
N TYR A 49 14.43 25.01 26.93
CA TYR A 49 15.34 25.08 25.80
C TYR A 49 14.48 25.08 24.53
N GLU A 50 14.80 25.94 23.57
CA GLU A 50 13.91 26.16 22.43
C GLU A 50 13.95 24.98 21.44
N GLN A 51 12.85 24.25 21.35
CA GLN A 51 12.62 23.14 20.42
C GLN A 51 11.19 23.21 19.88
N LYS A 52 10.98 23.93 18.77
CA LYS A 52 9.64 24.03 18.13
C LYS A 52 9.36 22.80 17.27
N PRO A 53 8.18 22.17 17.35
CA PRO A 53 6.95 22.61 18.04
C PRO A 53 6.79 22.10 19.49
N ASP A 54 7.72 21.32 20.02
CA ASP A 54 7.57 20.62 21.30
C ASP A 54 7.50 21.58 22.50
N VAL A 55 8.47 22.48 22.64
CA VAL A 55 8.50 23.50 23.70
C VAL A 55 9.34 24.73 23.33
N TYR A 56 8.83 25.93 23.61
CA TYR A 56 9.57 27.20 23.50
C TYR A 56 8.95 28.28 24.39
N ILE A 57 9.56 29.46 24.50
CA ILE A 57 8.99 30.59 25.26
C ILE A 57 8.22 31.51 24.32
N ALA A 58 6.92 31.70 24.58
CA ALA A 58 6.10 32.66 23.83
C ALA A 58 6.41 34.10 24.22
N ALA A 59 5.98 35.08 23.40
CA ALA A 59 6.22 36.50 23.63
C ALA A 59 5.67 37.03 24.98
N ASN A 60 4.70 36.34 25.56
CA ASN A 60 4.14 36.63 26.90
C ASN A 60 4.97 36.04 28.05
N GLY A 61 6.12 35.43 27.76
CA GLY A 61 7.01 34.80 28.75
C GLY A 61 6.46 33.51 29.34
N GLN A 62 5.45 32.87 28.72
CA GLN A 62 4.92 31.57 29.14
C GLN A 62 5.47 30.43 28.27
N PRO A 63 5.50 29.18 28.78
CA PRO A 63 5.81 28.02 27.96
C PRO A 63 4.80 27.90 26.81
N ALA A 64 5.27 27.59 25.60
CA ALA A 64 4.46 27.38 24.40
C ALA A 64 4.97 26.17 23.64
N GLY A 65 4.26 25.74 22.59
CA GLY A 65 4.47 24.44 21.96
C GLY A 65 3.62 23.35 22.62
N ILE A 66 3.67 22.12 22.11
CA ILE A 66 2.80 21.02 22.56
C ILE A 66 2.90 20.82 24.07
N LEU A 67 4.11 20.70 24.60
CA LEU A 67 4.38 20.48 26.03
C LEU A 67 4.12 21.74 26.84
N GLY A 68 4.31 22.93 26.25
CA GLY A 68 4.04 24.21 26.90
C GLY A 68 2.54 24.48 27.10
N GLU A 69 1.73 24.23 26.08
CA GLU A 69 0.28 24.44 26.12
C GLU A 69 -0.42 23.48 27.07
N LEU A 70 -0.02 22.21 27.07
CA LEU A 70 -0.53 21.22 28.04
C LEU A 70 -0.20 21.64 29.47
N LEU A 71 1.03 22.09 29.73
CA LEU A 71 1.45 22.55 31.05
C LEU A 71 0.70 23.80 31.49
N ASN A 72 0.48 24.76 30.59
CA ASN A 72 -0.30 25.96 30.88
C ASN A 72 -1.74 25.63 31.25
N GLU A 73 -2.38 24.68 30.55
CA GLU A 73 -3.75 24.29 30.84
C GLU A 73 -3.86 23.58 32.19
N ILE A 74 -2.88 22.74 32.54
CA ILE A 74 -2.79 22.12 33.88
C ILE A 74 -2.58 23.20 34.94
N ALA A 75 -1.61 24.10 34.74
CA ALA A 75 -1.31 25.19 35.67
C ALA A 75 -2.52 26.11 35.87
N ARG A 76 -3.27 26.42 34.82
CA ARG A 76 -4.50 27.23 34.89
C ARG A 76 -5.58 26.55 35.73
N ARG A 77 -5.76 25.23 35.61
CA ARG A 77 -6.76 24.47 36.36
C ARG A 77 -6.38 24.29 37.83
N GLU A 78 -5.09 24.15 38.10
CA GLU A 78 -4.55 23.93 39.46
C GLU A 78 -4.12 25.24 40.15
N GLY A 79 -4.19 26.38 39.45
CA GLY A 79 -3.79 27.69 39.98
C GLY A 79 -2.28 27.85 40.18
N TRP A 80 -1.45 27.16 39.41
CA TRP A 80 0.01 27.29 39.47
C TRP A 80 0.50 28.54 38.71
N GLY A 81 1.50 29.21 39.26
CA GLY A 81 2.25 30.27 38.55
C GLY A 81 3.45 29.66 37.83
N LEU A 82 3.61 29.90 36.53
CA LEU A 82 4.79 29.41 35.79
C LEU A 82 5.73 30.58 35.49
N GLN A 83 6.98 30.45 35.92
CA GLN A 83 8.06 31.39 35.59
C GLN A 83 9.07 30.67 34.68
N THR A 84 9.24 31.14 33.45
CA THR A 84 10.12 30.46 32.49
C THR A 84 11.55 30.98 32.56
N GLN A 85 12.51 30.06 32.46
CA GLN A 85 13.93 30.39 32.29
C GLN A 85 14.45 29.77 31.01
N SER A 86 14.89 30.61 30.07
CA SER A 86 15.56 30.16 28.84
C SER A 86 16.96 29.63 29.16
N CYS A 87 17.30 28.45 28.63
CA CYS A 87 18.63 27.86 28.76
C CYS A 87 18.94 26.91 27.58
N SER A 88 20.22 26.64 27.34
CA SER A 88 20.62 25.52 26.46
C SER A 88 20.35 24.19 27.16
N TRP A 89 20.17 23.09 26.41
CA TRP A 89 19.92 21.74 26.96
C TRP A 89 20.85 21.38 28.12
N ALA A 90 22.16 21.45 27.89
CA ALA A 90 23.17 21.14 28.91
C ALA A 90 23.05 22.04 30.15
N ARG A 91 22.68 23.32 29.96
CA ARG A 91 22.50 24.26 31.06
C ARG A 91 21.21 24.00 31.83
N CYS A 92 20.09 23.72 31.16
CA CYS A 92 18.83 23.37 31.81
C CYS A 92 18.99 22.12 32.69
N MET A 93 19.71 21.10 32.20
CA MET A 93 20.02 19.90 32.97
C MET A 93 20.81 20.19 34.26
N GLN A 94 21.80 21.08 34.20
CA GLN A 94 22.56 21.51 35.38
C GLN A 94 21.69 22.28 36.38
N LEU A 95 20.85 23.20 35.88
CA LEU A 95 19.95 24.01 36.71
C LEU A 95 18.90 23.14 37.41
N LEU A 96 18.34 22.14 36.72
CA LEU A 96 17.38 21.20 37.30
C LEU A 96 18.05 20.35 38.38
N LYS A 97 19.27 19.87 38.12
CA LYS A 97 20.03 19.07 39.09
C LYS A 97 20.40 19.87 40.34
N ALA A 98 20.68 21.16 40.18
CA ALA A 98 20.96 22.09 41.28
C ALA A 98 19.67 22.58 42.00
N GLY A 99 18.49 22.22 41.50
CA GLY A 99 17.19 22.65 42.04
C GLY A 99 16.91 24.14 41.86
N GLN A 100 17.55 24.77 40.87
CA GLN A 100 17.36 26.19 40.52
C GLN A 100 16.19 26.39 39.56
N ILE A 101 15.85 25.36 38.79
CA ILE A 101 14.56 25.24 38.11
C ILE A 101 13.80 24.05 38.72
N ASP A 102 12.49 24.19 38.80
CA ASP A 102 11.58 23.24 39.44
C ASP A 102 11.09 22.17 38.47
N LEU A 103 10.89 22.51 37.19
CA LEU A 103 10.31 21.64 36.18
C LEU A 103 11.00 21.81 34.80
N LEU A 104 11.19 20.71 34.07
CA LEU A 104 11.69 20.68 32.69
C LEU A 104 10.69 19.91 31.80
N PRO A 105 10.02 20.56 30.82
CA PRO A 105 8.90 19.95 30.08
C PRO A 105 9.20 18.87 29.05
N ASP A 106 10.44 18.76 28.61
CA ASP A 106 10.83 17.91 27.49
C ASP A 106 12.06 17.08 27.87
N MET A 107 11.85 16.08 28.74
CA MET A 107 12.93 15.18 29.15
C MET A 107 12.58 13.73 28.89
N PHE A 108 13.43 13.07 28.12
CA PHE A 108 13.36 11.63 27.90
C PHE A 108 13.80 10.86 29.16
N TYR A 109 13.03 9.82 29.48
CA TYR A 109 13.35 8.91 30.57
C TYR A 109 14.56 8.03 30.21
N THR A 110 15.54 7.97 31.11
CA THR A 110 16.57 6.93 31.10
C THR A 110 16.82 6.42 32.52
N PRO A 111 17.21 5.15 32.73
CA PRO A 111 17.53 4.62 34.05
C PRO A 111 18.59 5.45 34.79
N GLU A 112 19.56 6.03 34.08
CA GLU A 112 20.56 6.92 34.68
C GLU A 112 19.98 8.27 35.12
N ARG A 113 19.13 8.89 34.29
CA ARG A 113 18.48 10.15 34.66
C ARG A 113 17.50 9.95 35.80
N ALA A 114 16.79 8.82 35.84
CA ALA A 114 15.89 8.46 36.95
C ALA A 114 16.60 8.28 38.29
N LYS A 115 17.94 8.13 38.32
CA LYS A 115 18.72 8.19 39.57
C LYS A 115 18.74 9.60 40.16
N THR A 116 18.72 10.63 39.31
CA THR A 116 18.93 12.05 39.67
C THR A 116 17.66 12.90 39.61
N PHE A 117 16.72 12.53 38.74
CA PHE A 117 15.49 13.30 38.44
C PHE A 117 14.24 12.48 38.73
N GLY A 118 13.15 13.19 39.05
CA GLY A 118 11.82 12.64 39.20
C GLY A 118 11.05 12.76 37.88
N PHE A 119 10.31 11.71 37.54
CA PHE A 119 9.47 11.62 36.35
C PHE A 119 8.05 11.23 36.77
N HIS A 120 7.07 11.67 36.00
CA HIS A 120 5.70 11.15 36.08
C HIS A 120 5.59 9.87 35.23
N HIS A 121 4.50 9.10 35.34
CA HIS A 121 4.38 7.74 34.77
C HIS A 121 3.69 7.69 33.41
N VAL A 122 2.74 8.59 33.14
CA VAL A 122 1.98 8.62 31.89
C VAL A 122 2.75 9.48 30.89
N PRO A 123 3.33 8.92 29.82
CA PRO A 123 4.15 9.69 28.89
C PRO A 123 3.32 10.79 28.21
N VAL A 124 3.91 11.98 28.08
CA VAL A 124 3.24 13.13 27.45
C VAL A 124 3.14 12.91 25.95
N LEU A 125 4.23 12.45 25.34
CA LEU A 125 4.33 12.17 23.91
C LEU A 125 5.12 10.88 23.71
N HIS A 126 4.66 10.05 22.78
CA HIS A 126 5.48 8.99 22.20
C HIS A 126 6.11 9.56 20.92
N SER A 127 7.43 9.68 20.92
CA SER A 127 8.21 10.13 19.77
C SER A 127 9.28 9.09 19.45
N TRP A 128 9.90 9.20 18.29
CA TRP A 128 11.08 8.42 17.91
C TRP A 128 12.12 9.36 17.33
N SER A 129 13.39 8.93 17.36
CA SER A 129 14.45 9.63 16.63
C SER A 129 14.53 9.10 15.21
N GLN A 130 14.82 9.98 14.26
CA GLN A 130 14.90 9.64 12.85
C GLN A 130 16.06 10.39 12.21
N ILE A 131 16.64 9.76 11.19
CA ILE A 131 17.69 10.37 10.38
C ILE A 131 17.06 11.09 9.19
N TYR A 132 17.46 12.35 8.99
CA TYR A 132 17.03 13.21 7.88
C TYR A 132 18.21 13.49 6.96
N ALA A 133 18.00 13.37 5.66
CA ALA A 133 19.04 13.54 4.65
C ALA A 133 18.47 14.23 3.40
N ARG A 134 19.36 14.66 2.50
CA ARG A 134 18.96 15.31 1.25
C ARG A 134 18.07 14.39 0.39
N PRO A 135 17.14 14.94 -0.43
CA PRO A 135 16.33 14.14 -1.34
C PRO A 135 17.20 13.30 -2.28
N GLY A 136 16.85 12.02 -2.47
CA GLY A 136 17.60 11.09 -3.33
C GLY A 136 18.75 10.32 -2.65
N ASN A 137 18.90 10.42 -1.33
CA ASN A 137 19.87 9.63 -0.56
C ASN A 137 19.57 8.12 -0.60
N THR A 138 20.61 7.30 -0.36
CA THR A 138 20.57 5.83 -0.32
C THR A 138 20.46 5.25 1.09
N LEU A 139 20.27 6.07 2.12
CA LEU A 139 20.24 5.62 3.52
C LEU A 139 18.93 4.90 3.82
N ARG A 140 18.98 3.60 4.08
CA ARG A 140 17.80 2.76 4.37
C ARG A 140 17.92 1.97 5.68
N SER A 141 19.14 1.68 6.11
CA SER A 141 19.49 0.91 7.31
C SER A 141 20.66 1.54 8.07
N ILE A 142 20.88 1.11 9.31
CA ILE A 142 22.04 1.57 10.13
C ILE A 142 23.37 1.25 9.44
N GLU A 143 23.45 0.15 8.68
CA GLU A 143 24.66 -0.22 7.93
C GLU A 143 24.99 0.79 6.81
N ASP A 144 23.97 1.43 6.22
CA ASP A 144 24.15 2.43 5.18
C ASP A 144 24.80 3.72 5.69
N LEU A 145 24.87 3.92 7.01
CA LEU A 145 25.56 5.05 7.61
C LEU A 145 27.10 4.92 7.54
N LYS A 146 27.61 3.78 7.09
CA LYS A 146 29.04 3.54 6.95
C LYS A 146 29.72 4.64 6.12
N ASN A 147 30.74 5.26 6.72
CA ASN A 147 31.53 6.37 6.18
C ASN A 147 30.75 7.66 5.89
N THR A 148 29.59 7.86 6.52
CA THR A 148 28.80 9.10 6.37
C THR A 148 29.11 10.12 7.47
N GLY A 149 28.90 11.41 7.17
CA GLY A 149 28.86 12.49 8.17
C GLY A 149 27.46 12.62 8.76
N LEU A 150 27.31 12.37 10.06
CA LEU A 150 26.03 12.40 10.76
C LEU A 150 26.06 13.46 11.87
N ALA A 151 25.31 14.55 11.68
CA ALA A 151 25.15 15.59 12.67
C ALA A 151 24.14 15.17 13.76
N ALA A 152 24.47 15.38 15.03
CA ALA A 152 23.57 15.12 16.15
C ALA A 152 23.77 16.13 17.29
N LEU A 153 22.71 16.39 18.06
CA LEU A 153 22.75 17.36 19.16
C LEU A 153 23.71 16.91 20.27
N ALA A 154 24.61 17.81 20.68
CA ALA A 154 25.62 17.52 21.70
C ALA A 154 24.99 17.22 23.08
N GLY A 155 25.41 16.11 23.71
CA GLY A 155 24.92 15.70 25.03
C GLY A 155 23.46 15.23 25.06
N SER A 156 22.93 14.86 23.90
CA SER A 156 21.60 14.28 23.73
C SER A 156 21.62 12.75 23.85
N THR A 157 20.50 12.15 24.20
CA THR A 157 20.35 10.68 24.22
C THR A 157 20.54 10.05 22.85
N GLN A 158 20.25 10.81 21.78
CA GLN A 158 20.37 10.38 20.40
C GLN A 158 21.83 10.16 20.01
N ILE A 159 22.72 11.11 20.33
CA ILE A 159 24.14 10.96 20.00
C ILE A 159 24.81 9.88 20.84
N ASP A 160 24.41 9.71 22.09
CA ASP A 160 24.92 8.66 22.97
C ASP A 160 24.50 7.27 22.47
N TYR A 161 23.23 7.09 22.10
CA TYR A 161 22.73 5.82 21.54
C TYR A 161 23.34 5.50 20.19
N LEU A 162 23.43 6.48 19.29
CA LEU A 162 24.05 6.28 17.99
C LEU A 162 25.51 5.87 18.18
N ARG A 163 26.24 6.52 19.09
CA ARG A 163 27.62 6.14 19.40
C ARG A 163 27.73 4.70 19.89
N THR A 164 26.98 4.30 20.92
CA THR A 164 27.03 2.94 21.47
C THR A 164 26.59 1.88 20.46
N THR A 165 25.54 2.18 19.67
CA THR A 165 24.99 1.24 18.69
C THR A 165 25.94 1.06 17.51
N LEU A 166 26.50 2.16 16.98
CA LEU A 166 27.44 2.11 15.86
C LEU A 166 28.78 1.47 16.27
N GLU A 167 29.25 1.72 17.51
CA GLU A 167 30.42 1.04 18.09
C GLU A 167 30.18 -0.46 18.26
N GLY A 168 29.01 -0.86 18.79
CA GLY A 168 28.66 -2.29 18.97
C GLY A 168 28.50 -3.05 17.66
N LEU A 169 27.99 -2.38 16.61
CA LEU A 169 27.79 -2.94 15.27
C LEU A 169 29.02 -2.80 14.37
N HIS A 170 30.12 -2.22 14.84
CA HIS A 170 31.34 -1.97 14.05
C HIS A 170 31.11 -1.16 12.75
N VAL A 171 30.18 -0.21 12.78
CA VAL A 171 29.86 0.67 11.64
C VAL A 171 30.60 2.00 11.81
N PRO A 172 31.65 2.29 11.02
CA PRO A 172 32.39 3.56 11.14
C PRO A 172 31.56 4.72 10.59
N VAL A 173 31.23 5.72 11.42
CA VAL A 173 30.47 6.92 11.05
C VAL A 173 31.16 8.16 11.65
N ARG A 174 31.23 9.27 10.92
CA ARG A 174 31.72 10.54 11.45
C ARG A 174 30.56 11.25 12.17
N LEU A 175 30.52 11.15 13.50
CA LEU A 175 29.52 11.80 14.34
C LEU A 175 29.93 13.25 14.66
N ASP A 176 29.23 14.22 14.09
CA ASP A 176 29.49 15.64 14.27
C ASP A 176 28.51 16.24 15.30
N SER A 177 29.04 16.77 16.40
CA SER A 177 28.23 17.32 17.50
C SER A 177 27.87 18.79 17.25
N VAL A 178 26.57 19.10 17.21
CA VAL A 178 26.06 20.48 17.05
C VAL A 178 25.46 21.02 18.35
N GLN A 179 25.45 22.34 18.53
CA GLN A 179 24.91 22.97 19.74
C GLN A 179 23.39 23.18 19.67
N THR A 180 22.84 23.23 18.45
CA THR A 180 21.40 23.34 18.19
C THR A 180 21.00 22.43 17.03
N LEU A 181 19.74 21.95 17.00
CA LEU A 181 19.28 21.09 15.90
C LEU A 181 19.21 21.84 14.57
N ASP A 182 18.81 23.13 14.56
CA ASP A 182 18.79 23.97 13.36
C ASP A 182 20.17 24.09 12.69
N GLU A 183 21.23 24.19 13.49
CA GLU A 183 22.61 24.13 12.99
C GLU A 183 22.89 22.79 12.26
N GLY A 184 22.43 21.67 12.81
CA GLY A 184 22.55 20.35 12.19
C GLY A 184 21.85 20.25 10.82
N PHE A 185 20.62 20.75 10.71
CA PHE A 185 19.87 20.77 9.44
C PHE A 185 20.57 21.66 8.39
N LYS A 186 21.07 22.84 8.78
CA LYS A 186 21.85 23.72 7.89
C LYS A 186 23.14 23.09 7.39
N ARG A 187 23.81 22.28 8.20
CA ARG A 187 25.03 21.56 7.81
C ARG A 187 24.74 20.50 6.75
N VAL A 188 23.61 19.79 6.83
CA VAL A 188 23.20 18.84 5.78
C VAL A 188 22.78 19.56 4.50
N GLN A 189 22.07 20.68 4.62
CA GLN A 189 21.68 21.52 3.48
C GLN A 189 22.91 22.08 2.74
N SER A 190 23.93 22.50 3.49
CA SER A 190 25.19 23.03 2.94
C SER A 190 26.23 21.95 2.57
N MET A 191 25.85 20.67 2.59
CA MET A 191 26.71 19.52 2.24
C MET A 191 27.97 19.37 3.12
N GLN A 192 27.93 19.88 4.35
CA GLN A 192 28.99 19.66 5.34
C GLN A 192 28.85 18.30 6.02
N ASP A 193 27.61 17.84 6.20
CA ASP A 193 27.23 16.51 6.68
C ASP A 193 26.25 15.85 5.72
N ASP A 194 26.16 14.52 5.75
CA ASP A 194 25.32 13.72 4.87
C ASP A 194 23.91 13.56 5.41
N ALA A 195 23.78 13.51 6.74
CA ALA A 195 22.51 13.39 7.42
C ALA A 195 22.53 14.05 8.81
N VAL A 196 21.35 14.28 9.37
CA VAL A 196 21.15 14.80 10.73
C VAL A 196 20.17 13.93 11.49
N ALA A 197 20.47 13.62 12.74
CA ALA A 197 19.57 12.94 13.66
C ALA A 197 18.75 13.95 14.46
N ALA A 198 17.42 13.81 14.42
CA ALA A 198 16.48 14.62 15.20
C ALA A 198 15.29 13.78 15.66
N ASP A 199 14.54 14.27 16.64
CA ASP A 199 13.23 13.71 16.95
C ASP A 199 12.24 13.95 15.78
N TYR A 200 11.22 13.10 15.71
CA TYR A 200 10.28 13.10 14.59
C TYR A 200 9.53 14.44 14.40
N PHE A 201 9.06 15.06 15.47
CA PHE A 201 8.21 16.25 15.38
C PHE A 201 9.00 17.50 14.97
N TYR A 202 10.18 17.71 15.57
CA TYR A 202 11.10 18.74 15.11
C TYR A 202 11.59 18.46 13.70
N GLY A 203 11.96 17.20 13.44
CA GLY A 203 12.60 16.79 12.20
C GLY A 203 11.71 16.94 10.97
N GLU A 204 10.42 16.61 11.06
CA GLU A 204 9.46 16.81 9.96
C GLU A 204 9.29 18.30 9.60
N LEU A 205 9.18 19.17 10.61
CA LEU A 205 9.04 20.60 10.39
C LEU A 205 10.32 21.20 9.79
N ALA A 206 11.47 20.87 10.39
CA ALA A 206 12.77 21.36 9.95
C ALA A 206 13.16 20.80 8.58
N ALA A 207 12.82 19.55 8.26
CA ALA A 207 13.06 18.96 6.95
C ALA A 207 12.34 19.73 5.85
N HIS A 208 11.10 20.16 6.08
CA HIS A 208 10.38 21.01 5.14
C HIS A 208 11.03 22.40 4.99
N GLU A 209 11.43 23.05 6.09
CA GLU A 209 12.08 24.37 6.05
C GLU A 209 13.44 24.35 5.35
N HIS A 210 14.21 23.27 5.51
CA HIS A 210 15.57 23.13 4.99
C HIS A 210 15.68 22.33 3.69
N GLY A 211 14.56 21.79 3.17
CA GLY A 211 14.53 21.01 1.92
C GLY A 211 15.15 19.61 2.03
N LEU A 212 15.06 18.99 3.20
CA LEU A 212 15.52 17.62 3.48
C LEU A 212 14.34 16.64 3.48
N THR A 213 14.65 15.35 3.55
CA THR A 213 13.68 14.26 3.58
C THR A 213 14.01 13.27 4.69
N ALA A 214 12.98 12.77 5.35
CA ALA A 214 13.12 11.73 6.37
C ALA A 214 13.57 10.40 5.72
N THR A 215 14.53 9.72 6.34
CA THR A 215 14.98 8.38 5.91
C THR A 215 14.22 7.29 6.66
N PRO A 216 14.21 6.03 6.19
CA PRO A 216 13.60 4.91 6.94
C PRO A 216 14.33 4.56 8.25
N ILE A 217 15.50 5.15 8.52
CA ILE A 217 16.30 4.85 9.70
C ILE A 217 15.69 5.57 10.90
N ILE A 218 14.85 4.83 11.61
CA ILE A 218 14.21 5.23 12.86
C ILE A 218 14.87 4.47 14.00
N PHE A 219 15.12 5.16 15.12
CA PHE A 219 15.73 4.56 16.29
C PHE A 219 15.23 5.22 17.57
N GLN A 220 15.37 4.51 18.68
CA GLN A 220 14.94 4.95 20.01
C GLN A 220 13.47 5.41 20.06
N PRO A 221 12.49 4.49 20.20
CA PRO A 221 11.17 4.87 20.67
C PRO A 221 11.33 5.48 22.06
N MET A 222 11.01 6.76 22.20
CA MET A 222 11.26 7.52 23.41
C MET A 222 9.99 8.18 23.90
N GLU A 223 9.76 8.01 25.19
CA GLU A 223 8.67 8.63 25.91
C GLU A 223 9.14 9.97 26.49
N VAL A 224 8.42 11.03 26.16
CA VAL A 224 8.69 12.39 26.65
C VAL A 224 7.95 12.63 27.94
N PHE A 225 8.64 13.16 28.94
CA PHE A 225 8.10 13.46 30.25
C PHE A 225 8.46 14.87 30.71
N TYR A 226 7.61 15.44 31.56
CA TYR A 226 8.01 16.51 32.46
C TYR A 226 8.88 15.93 33.58
N ALA A 227 9.96 16.63 33.90
CA ALA A 227 10.87 16.18 34.93
C ALA A 227 11.16 17.23 35.99
N THR A 228 11.39 16.76 37.20
CA THR A 228 11.78 17.56 38.37
C THR A 228 13.08 17.02 38.95
N GLN A 229 13.67 17.72 39.91
CA GLN A 229 14.72 17.12 40.74
C GLN A 229 14.12 15.97 41.58
N LYS A 230 14.80 14.82 41.64
CA LYS A 230 14.26 13.63 42.32
C LYS A 230 13.90 13.93 43.78
N GLY A 231 12.65 13.66 44.15
CA GLY A 231 12.13 13.89 45.50
C GLY A 231 11.58 15.30 45.76
N ARG A 232 11.72 16.24 44.81
CA ARG A 232 11.05 17.55 44.86
C ARG A 232 9.84 17.58 43.94
N HIS A 233 8.83 18.39 44.30
CA HIS A 233 7.62 18.63 43.50
C HIS A 233 6.92 17.35 43.01
N ALA A 234 7.00 16.24 43.74
CA ALA A 234 6.37 14.97 43.35
C ALA A 234 4.85 15.08 43.18
N HIS A 235 4.21 15.98 43.95
CA HIS A 235 2.79 16.29 43.82
C HIS A 235 2.43 16.98 42.49
N VAL A 236 3.36 17.75 41.90
CA VAL A 236 3.21 18.36 40.57
C VAL A 236 3.20 17.27 39.50
N LEU A 237 4.18 16.36 39.56
CA LEU A 237 4.28 15.23 38.64
C LEU A 237 3.05 14.31 38.72
N ALA A 238 2.58 13.97 39.93
CA ALA A 238 1.38 13.16 40.11
C ALA A 238 0.10 13.86 39.61
N THR A 239 0.06 15.20 39.66
CA THR A 239 -1.06 15.98 39.13
C THR A 239 -1.04 16.00 37.60
N ILE A 240 0.14 16.14 37.00
CA ILE A 240 0.33 16.02 35.55
C ILE A 240 -0.13 14.63 35.06
N ASP A 241 0.28 13.55 35.73
CA ASP A 241 -0.17 12.18 35.41
C ASP A 241 -1.69 12.05 35.38
N ARG A 242 -2.39 12.64 36.35
CA ARG A 242 -3.86 12.56 36.44
C ARG A 242 -4.53 13.22 35.25
N TYR A 243 -4.07 14.40 34.84
CA TYR A 243 -4.60 15.11 33.69
C TYR A 243 -4.28 14.38 32.38
N LEU A 244 -3.04 13.92 32.21
CA LEU A 244 -2.64 13.20 31.01
C LEU A 244 -3.39 11.88 30.87
N ALA A 245 -3.51 11.07 31.93
CA ALA A 245 -4.30 9.83 31.91
C ALA A 245 -5.75 10.09 31.48
N THR A 246 -6.36 11.15 32.02
CA THR A 246 -7.76 11.50 31.72
C THR A 246 -7.91 12.02 30.28
N TRP A 247 -7.02 12.91 29.85
CA TRP A 247 -7.09 13.49 28.52
C TRP A 247 -6.74 12.49 27.42
N GLN A 248 -5.76 11.61 27.63
CA GLN A 248 -5.40 10.58 26.66
C GLN A 248 -6.48 9.49 26.55
N ALA A 249 -7.23 9.20 27.62
CA ALA A 249 -8.34 8.25 27.58
C ALA A 249 -9.60 8.80 26.89
N THR A 250 -9.71 10.11 26.65
CA THR A 250 -10.91 10.76 26.12
C THR A 250 -10.68 11.34 24.72
N PRO A 251 -11.33 10.81 23.66
CA PRO A 251 -11.34 11.44 22.34
C PRO A 251 -11.86 12.89 22.43
N ASP A 252 -11.27 13.83 21.68
CA ASP A 252 -11.56 15.29 21.72
C ASP A 252 -11.12 16.06 22.98
N SER A 253 -10.28 15.47 23.82
CA SER A 253 -9.66 16.18 24.95
C SER A 253 -8.77 17.35 24.50
N PHE A 254 -8.42 18.22 25.46
CA PHE A 254 -7.46 19.30 25.21
C PHE A 254 -6.13 18.76 24.65
N TYR A 255 -5.72 17.59 25.10
CA TYR A 255 -4.54 16.87 24.60
C TYR A 255 -4.60 16.60 23.09
N TYR A 256 -5.67 15.95 22.60
CA TYR A 256 -5.81 15.65 21.18
C TYR A 256 -6.02 16.91 20.33
N ARG A 257 -6.66 17.96 20.87
CA ARG A 257 -6.79 19.25 20.18
C ARG A 257 -5.45 19.95 20.01
N THR A 258 -4.63 20.00 21.05
CA THR A 258 -3.27 20.57 20.98
C THR A 258 -2.40 19.75 20.02
N LEU A 259 -2.43 18.41 20.09
CA LEU A 259 -1.71 17.57 19.14
C LEU A 259 -2.14 17.79 17.69
N ASN A 260 -3.45 17.88 17.42
CA ASN A 260 -3.95 18.11 16.07
C ASN A 260 -3.62 19.52 15.57
N HIS A 261 -3.62 20.53 16.45
CA HIS A 261 -3.19 21.90 16.12
C HIS A 261 -1.75 21.92 15.60
N TRP A 262 -0.85 21.17 16.25
CA TRP A 262 0.57 21.13 15.89
C TRP A 262 0.93 20.08 14.83
N ARG A 263 0.08 19.08 14.57
CA ARG A 263 0.26 18.08 13.47
C ARG A 263 -0.07 18.62 12.08
N THR A 264 -0.84 19.70 11.97
CA THR A 264 -1.14 20.34 10.68
C THR A 264 -0.09 21.43 10.36
N PRO A 265 0.56 21.41 9.19
CA PRO A 265 1.54 22.43 8.83
C PRO A 265 0.88 23.82 8.80
N ILE A 266 1.39 24.74 9.62
CA ILE A 266 0.87 26.10 9.79
C ILE A 266 1.07 26.89 8.49
N GLN A 267 -0.03 27.23 7.79
CA GLN A 267 -0.06 28.43 6.95
C GLN A 267 -0.02 29.65 7.87
N ARG A 268 1.12 30.35 7.95
CA ARG A 268 1.25 31.56 8.80
C ARG A 268 0.35 32.68 8.28
N SER A 269 -0.46 33.27 9.17
CA SER A 269 -1.14 34.55 8.92
C SER A 269 -0.21 35.71 9.30
N ALA A 270 -0.20 36.76 8.48
CA ALA A 270 0.81 37.82 8.43
C ALA A 270 0.72 38.93 9.51
N LEU A 271 0.03 38.71 10.64
CA LEU A 271 -0.50 39.84 11.43
C LEU A 271 0.29 40.31 12.66
N ASP A 272 1.34 39.62 13.10
CA ASP A 272 2.01 39.97 14.38
C ASP A 272 3.01 41.14 14.33
N SER A 273 3.28 41.75 13.17
CA SER A 273 4.31 42.81 13.04
C SER A 273 3.80 44.26 13.07
N HIS A 274 2.48 44.50 13.21
CA HIS A 274 1.87 45.80 12.88
C HIS A 274 1.28 46.61 14.06
N GLY A 275 1.42 46.17 15.31
CA GLY A 275 0.84 46.82 16.50
C GLY A 275 1.04 48.36 16.61
N PRO A 276 2.24 48.93 16.39
CA PRO A 276 2.45 50.38 16.46
C PRO A 276 1.76 51.16 15.33
N TRP A 277 1.53 50.52 14.18
CA TRP A 277 0.82 51.12 13.04
C TRP A 277 -0.66 51.29 13.31
N ILE A 278 -1.26 50.48 14.17
CA ILE A 278 -2.69 50.52 14.49
C ILE A 278 -3.07 51.82 15.24
N ILE A 279 -2.18 52.31 16.10
CA ILE A 279 -2.41 53.56 16.84
C ILE A 279 -2.25 54.78 15.91
N GLY A 280 -1.28 54.75 15.00
CA GLY A 280 -1.17 55.76 13.92
C GLY A 280 -2.35 55.71 12.94
N MET A 281 -2.87 54.51 12.67
CA MET A 281 -4.03 54.26 11.80
C MET A 281 -5.33 54.81 12.41
N LEU A 282 -5.52 54.75 13.72
CA LEU A 282 -6.68 55.34 14.40
C LEU A 282 -6.71 56.87 14.29
N GLY A 283 -5.55 57.54 14.39
CA GLY A 283 -5.43 58.98 14.15
C GLY A 283 -5.69 59.36 12.69
N ALA A 284 -5.17 58.57 11.75
CA ALA A 284 -5.43 58.74 10.32
C ALA A 284 -6.90 58.46 9.94
N LEU A 285 -7.57 57.51 10.61
CA LEU A 285 -8.98 57.16 10.41
C LEU A 285 -9.92 58.32 10.76
N LEU A 286 -9.59 59.14 11.76
CA LEU A 286 -10.42 60.28 12.15
C LEU A 286 -10.38 61.40 11.08
N VAL A 287 -9.20 61.66 10.53
CA VAL A 287 -9.01 62.61 9.41
C VAL A 287 -9.62 62.05 8.13
N LEU A 288 -9.47 60.73 7.90
CA LEU A 288 -10.09 60.03 6.78
C LEU A 288 -11.61 60.05 6.86
N ALA A 289 -12.23 59.96 8.05
CA ALA A 289 -13.67 60.05 8.21
C ALA A 289 -14.22 61.42 7.81
N LEU A 290 -13.50 62.50 8.15
CA LEU A 290 -13.83 63.87 7.73
C LEU A 290 -13.72 64.05 6.21
N VAL A 291 -12.66 63.51 5.59
CA VAL A 291 -12.47 63.51 4.13
C VAL A 291 -13.48 62.60 3.43
N LEU A 292 -13.80 61.44 3.99
CA LEU A 292 -14.81 60.50 3.48
C LEU A 292 -16.20 61.12 3.51
N THR A 293 -16.54 61.94 4.49
CA THR A 293 -17.84 62.63 4.54
C THR A 293 -17.97 63.65 3.40
N LEU A 294 -16.87 64.34 3.06
CA LEU A 294 -16.80 65.24 1.91
C LEU A 294 -16.81 64.48 0.58
N ILE A 295 -16.07 63.36 0.50
CA ILE A 295 -16.06 62.47 -0.65
C ILE A 295 -17.43 61.83 -0.85
N PHE A 296 -18.13 61.35 0.17
CA PHE A 296 -19.45 60.72 0.06
C PHE A 296 -20.48 61.64 -0.60
N ARG A 297 -20.45 62.94 -0.30
CA ARG A 297 -21.32 63.92 -0.98
C ARG A 297 -21.01 64.05 -2.48
N VAL A 298 -19.74 63.97 -2.87
CA VAL A 298 -19.28 63.92 -4.27
C VAL A 298 -19.52 62.53 -4.90
N GLN A 299 -19.46 61.47 -4.10
CA GLN A 299 -19.61 60.09 -4.49
C GLN A 299 -21.08 59.75 -4.77
N LEU A 300 -22.04 60.29 -4.03
CA LEU A 300 -23.47 60.06 -4.30
C LEU A 300 -23.88 60.58 -5.69
N THR A 301 -23.31 61.70 -6.12
CA THR A 301 -23.52 62.24 -7.48
C THR A 301 -22.74 61.46 -8.54
N ARG A 302 -21.54 60.96 -8.23
CA ARG A 302 -20.80 60.04 -9.10
C ARG A 302 -21.45 58.65 -9.18
N GLN A 303 -22.02 58.13 -8.10
CA GLN A 303 -22.66 56.81 -8.00
C GLN A 303 -23.90 56.75 -8.89
N ARG A 304 -24.71 57.81 -8.95
CA ARG A 304 -25.83 57.88 -9.91
C ARG A 304 -25.37 57.79 -11.37
N ARG A 305 -24.28 58.48 -11.73
CA ARG A 305 -23.71 58.42 -13.09
C ARG A 305 -22.98 57.11 -13.34
N TRP A 306 -22.34 56.55 -12.32
CA TRP A 306 -21.60 55.29 -12.35
C TRP A 306 -22.55 54.10 -12.42
N LEU A 307 -23.72 54.13 -11.78
CA LEU A 307 -24.77 53.12 -11.89
C LEU A 307 -25.27 53.03 -13.34
N LEU A 308 -25.68 54.16 -13.93
CA LEU A 308 -26.12 54.20 -15.33
C LEU A 308 -24.99 53.86 -16.33
N PHE A 309 -23.76 54.24 -16.02
CA PHE A 309 -22.59 53.87 -16.82
C PHE A 309 -22.27 52.38 -16.70
N ASN A 310 -22.38 51.81 -15.50
CA ASN A 310 -22.15 50.39 -15.28
C ASN A 310 -23.25 49.53 -15.87
N GLU A 311 -24.52 49.91 -15.77
CA GLU A 311 -25.63 49.17 -16.35
C GLU A 311 -25.42 49.00 -17.85
N ARG A 312 -25.14 50.10 -18.57
CA ARG A 312 -24.78 50.06 -20.00
C ARG A 312 -23.49 49.28 -20.28
N ARG A 313 -22.50 49.35 -19.37
CA ARG A 313 -21.24 48.61 -19.51
C ARG A 313 -21.42 47.12 -19.27
N PHE A 314 -22.26 46.72 -18.31
CA PHE A 314 -22.61 45.34 -18.04
C PHE A 314 -23.39 44.76 -19.21
N GLU A 315 -24.39 45.46 -19.73
CA GLU A 315 -25.11 45.06 -20.95
C GLU A 315 -24.17 44.92 -22.15
N ALA A 316 -23.27 45.90 -22.38
CA ALA A 316 -22.31 45.82 -23.48
C ALA A 316 -21.29 44.67 -23.32
N ILE A 317 -20.81 44.42 -22.09
CA ILE A 317 -19.89 43.30 -21.81
C ILE A 317 -20.62 41.97 -22.01
N LEU A 318 -21.76 41.78 -21.37
CA LEU A 318 -22.52 40.52 -21.42
C LEU A 318 -23.08 40.23 -22.81
N GLY A 319 -23.44 41.28 -23.58
CA GLY A 319 -23.85 41.15 -24.97
C GLY A 319 -22.71 40.88 -25.95
N SER A 320 -21.45 41.20 -25.58
CA SER A 320 -20.26 40.88 -26.38
C SER A 320 -19.67 39.49 -26.11
N ILE A 321 -20.17 38.78 -25.09
CA ILE A 321 -19.69 37.45 -24.74
C ILE A 321 -20.35 36.43 -25.67
N ASP A 322 -19.53 35.68 -26.41
CA ASP A 322 -19.97 34.53 -27.23
C ASP A 322 -20.28 33.29 -26.36
N ALA A 323 -21.14 33.48 -25.35
CA ALA A 323 -21.66 32.44 -24.47
C ALA A 323 -23.08 32.80 -24.03
N CYS A 324 -23.89 31.79 -23.74
CA CYS A 324 -25.22 31.98 -23.19
C CYS A 324 -25.10 32.38 -21.71
N VAL A 325 -25.52 33.59 -21.36
CA VAL A 325 -25.47 34.12 -20.00
C VAL A 325 -26.88 34.42 -19.51
N CYS A 326 -27.24 33.90 -18.34
CA CYS A 326 -28.49 34.24 -17.67
C CYS A 326 -28.35 34.32 -16.17
N THR A 327 -29.34 34.96 -15.55
CA THR A 327 -29.61 34.78 -14.13
C THR A 327 -31.04 34.27 -13.94
N LYS A 328 -31.26 33.42 -12.94
CA LYS A 328 -32.58 32.88 -12.58
C LYS A 328 -32.88 33.07 -11.10
N ASP A 329 -34.13 33.30 -10.74
CA ASP A 329 -34.56 33.33 -9.33
C ASP A 329 -34.59 31.92 -8.68
N ARG A 330 -35.01 31.85 -7.42
CA ARG A 330 -35.10 30.59 -6.66
C ARG A 330 -36.17 29.64 -7.22
N GLU A 331 -37.16 30.21 -7.90
CA GLU A 331 -38.19 29.52 -8.66
C GLU A 331 -37.75 29.24 -10.11
N GLN A 332 -36.46 29.36 -10.43
CA GLN A 332 -35.86 29.09 -11.74
C GLN A 332 -36.41 29.92 -12.90
N ARG A 333 -37.00 31.10 -12.62
CA ARG A 333 -37.45 32.04 -13.65
C ARG A 333 -36.31 32.95 -14.06
N TYR A 334 -36.18 33.23 -15.35
CA TYR A 334 -35.14 34.13 -15.86
C TYR A 334 -35.32 35.56 -15.32
N LEU A 335 -34.28 36.08 -14.69
CA LEU A 335 -34.14 37.48 -14.24
C LEU A 335 -33.31 38.31 -15.23
N TYR A 336 -32.39 37.67 -15.94
CA TYR A 336 -31.59 38.24 -17.01
C TYR A 336 -31.26 37.17 -18.03
N ALA A 337 -31.20 37.55 -19.31
CA ALA A 337 -30.69 36.75 -20.40
C ALA A 337 -29.93 37.67 -21.37
N ASN A 338 -28.76 37.22 -21.85
CA ASN A 338 -28.06 37.92 -22.92
C ASN A 338 -28.57 37.49 -24.30
N PRO A 339 -28.29 38.27 -25.36
CA PRO A 339 -28.76 37.96 -26.72
C PRO A 339 -28.36 36.57 -27.24
N GLN A 340 -27.20 36.06 -26.82
CA GLN A 340 -26.71 34.73 -27.20
C GLN A 340 -27.63 33.61 -26.69
N LEU A 341 -28.17 33.74 -25.47
CA LEU A 341 -29.11 32.76 -24.92
C LEU A 341 -30.48 32.85 -25.61
N GLU A 342 -30.94 34.04 -25.95
CA GLU A 342 -32.21 34.24 -26.67
C GLU A 342 -32.12 33.71 -28.10
N ALA A 343 -30.99 33.91 -28.76
CA ALA A 343 -30.68 33.31 -30.06
C ALA A 343 -30.61 31.77 -29.97
N PHE A 344 -30.03 31.22 -28.90
CA PHE A 344 -30.01 29.77 -28.65
C PHE A 344 -31.43 29.19 -28.55
N TYR A 345 -32.36 29.89 -27.88
CA TYR A 345 -33.77 29.49 -27.82
C TYR A 345 -34.61 29.89 -29.04
N GLY A 346 -34.07 30.70 -29.95
CA GLY A 346 -34.78 31.21 -31.12
C GLY A 346 -35.93 32.18 -30.79
N VAL A 347 -35.84 32.90 -29.67
CA VAL A 347 -36.87 33.83 -29.18
C VAL A 347 -36.45 35.30 -29.34
N GLN A 348 -37.42 36.21 -29.26
CA GLN A 348 -37.15 37.66 -29.34
C GLN A 348 -36.56 38.19 -28.02
N GLU A 349 -35.81 39.29 -28.10
CA GLU A 349 -35.17 39.94 -26.95
C GLU A 349 -36.18 40.34 -25.86
N GLY A 350 -35.87 39.98 -24.61
CA GLY A 350 -36.71 40.18 -23.43
C GLY A 350 -37.78 39.11 -23.21
N THR A 351 -37.98 38.15 -24.14
CA THR A 351 -39.05 37.14 -24.04
C THR A 351 -38.81 36.15 -22.90
N LEU A 352 -37.55 35.84 -22.61
CA LEU A 352 -37.20 34.84 -21.59
C LEU A 352 -37.52 35.30 -20.16
N ILE A 353 -37.48 36.61 -19.90
CA ILE A 353 -37.61 37.16 -18.54
C ILE A 353 -38.96 36.76 -17.92
N GLY A 354 -38.91 36.19 -16.72
CA GLY A 354 -40.08 35.70 -15.96
C GLY A 354 -40.55 34.28 -16.29
N HIS A 355 -40.05 33.68 -17.37
CA HIS A 355 -40.34 32.31 -17.81
C HIS A 355 -39.30 31.31 -17.31
N ARG A 356 -39.58 30.00 -17.46
CA ARG A 356 -38.68 28.89 -17.10
C ARG A 356 -38.16 28.19 -18.35
N ASP A 357 -37.10 27.37 -18.21
CA ASP A 357 -36.58 26.58 -19.32
C ASP A 357 -37.63 25.62 -19.92
N GLU A 358 -38.54 25.11 -19.09
CA GLU A 358 -39.66 24.23 -19.48
C GLU A 358 -40.59 24.86 -20.52
N ASP A 359 -40.65 26.20 -20.58
CA ASP A 359 -41.49 26.93 -21.52
C ASP A 359 -40.90 26.89 -22.96
N PHE A 360 -39.61 26.59 -23.10
CA PHE A 360 -38.87 26.67 -24.38
C PHE A 360 -38.15 25.37 -24.77
N LEU A 361 -37.78 24.51 -23.82
CA LEU A 361 -37.15 23.21 -24.05
C LEU A 361 -38.11 22.06 -23.81
N LYS A 362 -38.23 21.18 -24.82
CA LYS A 362 -39.12 20.00 -24.77
C LYS A 362 -38.37 18.67 -24.61
N ASP A 363 -37.04 18.67 -24.64
CA ASP A 363 -36.24 17.47 -24.43
C ASP A 363 -36.13 17.12 -22.94
N PRO A 364 -36.67 15.98 -22.48
CA PRO A 364 -36.70 15.62 -21.07
C PRO A 364 -35.30 15.43 -20.45
N ALA A 365 -34.33 14.89 -21.22
CA ALA A 365 -32.99 14.61 -20.73
C ALA A 365 -32.18 15.91 -20.48
N THR A 366 -32.24 16.86 -21.42
CA THR A 366 -31.66 18.20 -21.26
C THR A 366 -32.27 18.93 -20.07
N MET A 367 -33.60 18.86 -19.93
CA MET A 367 -34.32 19.50 -18.83
C MET A 367 -33.93 18.94 -17.46
N GLU A 368 -33.80 17.62 -17.35
CA GLU A 368 -33.34 16.98 -16.12
C GLU A 368 -31.93 17.44 -15.74
N ALA A 369 -31.00 17.51 -16.70
CA ALA A 369 -29.63 17.96 -16.47
C ALA A 369 -29.57 19.45 -16.02
N ILE A 370 -30.34 20.33 -16.66
CA ILE A 370 -30.42 21.75 -16.30
C ILE A 370 -30.99 21.90 -14.88
N ASN A 371 -32.11 21.22 -14.59
CA ASN A 371 -32.81 21.30 -13.30
C ASN A 371 -31.97 20.71 -12.16
N ALA A 372 -31.32 19.56 -12.37
CA ALA A 372 -30.44 18.96 -11.37
C ALA A 372 -29.26 19.88 -11.03
N SER A 373 -28.68 20.53 -12.03
CA SER A 373 -27.58 21.49 -11.85
C SER A 373 -28.04 22.78 -11.14
N ASP A 374 -29.23 23.32 -11.50
CA ASP A 374 -29.81 24.48 -10.82
C ASP A 374 -30.14 24.18 -9.34
N GLN A 375 -30.74 23.02 -9.06
CA GLN A 375 -31.00 22.58 -7.68
C GLN A 375 -29.72 22.32 -6.89
N ALA A 376 -28.68 21.75 -7.51
CA ALA A 376 -27.40 21.54 -6.86
C ALA A 376 -26.79 22.87 -6.39
N VAL A 377 -26.86 23.93 -7.19
CA VAL A 377 -26.42 25.28 -6.78
C VAL A 377 -27.25 25.81 -5.63
N LEU A 378 -28.58 25.71 -5.70
CA LEU A 378 -29.50 26.21 -4.65
C LEU A 378 -29.28 25.50 -3.31
N ASN A 379 -29.09 24.18 -3.34
CA ASN A 379 -28.93 23.35 -2.14
C ASN A 379 -27.53 23.49 -1.54
N THR A 380 -26.49 23.42 -2.36
CA THR A 380 -25.10 23.43 -1.88
C THR A 380 -24.56 24.82 -1.62
N ARG A 381 -25.16 25.85 -2.22
CA ARG A 381 -24.68 27.25 -2.25
C ARG A 381 -23.25 27.38 -2.75
N LYS A 382 -22.81 26.44 -3.59
CA LYS A 382 -21.48 26.41 -4.19
C LYS A 382 -21.59 26.52 -5.70
N ARG A 383 -20.53 27.06 -6.30
CA ARG A 383 -20.33 27.06 -7.76
C ARG A 383 -20.34 25.62 -8.28
N GLN A 384 -21.15 25.37 -9.29
CA GLN A 384 -21.20 24.12 -10.03
C GLN A 384 -20.58 24.31 -11.41
N VAL A 385 -19.81 23.32 -11.86
CA VAL A 385 -19.27 23.27 -13.21
C VAL A 385 -19.67 21.93 -13.78
N THR A 386 -20.37 21.97 -14.90
CA THR A 386 -20.87 20.77 -15.58
C THR A 386 -20.58 20.89 -17.07
N GLN A 387 -20.46 19.75 -17.75
CA GLN A 387 -20.34 19.69 -19.20
C GLN A 387 -21.54 18.95 -19.79
N PRO A 388 -22.77 19.49 -19.69
CA PRO A 388 -23.94 18.82 -20.23
C PRO A 388 -23.86 18.72 -21.75
N GLU A 389 -24.31 17.58 -22.25
CA GLU A 389 -24.70 17.40 -23.63
C GLU A 389 -26.15 17.90 -23.78
N ILE A 390 -26.33 18.92 -24.62
CA ILE A 390 -27.61 19.59 -24.84
C ILE A 390 -27.90 19.51 -26.33
N VAL A 391 -29.12 19.11 -26.68
CA VAL A 391 -29.62 19.21 -28.05
C VAL A 391 -30.24 20.61 -28.21
N PRO A 392 -29.65 21.52 -29.00
CA PRO A 392 -30.23 22.83 -29.21
C PRO A 392 -31.66 22.74 -29.78
N PRO A 393 -32.57 23.66 -29.44
CA PRO A 393 -33.93 23.67 -29.98
C PRO A 393 -33.95 23.59 -31.52
N GLY A 394 -34.58 22.55 -32.07
CA GLY A 394 -34.68 22.34 -33.52
C GLY A 394 -33.48 21.66 -34.19
N ALA A 395 -32.42 21.33 -33.45
CA ALA A 395 -31.28 20.56 -33.94
C ALA A 395 -31.48 19.04 -33.76
N THR A 396 -30.79 18.24 -34.58
CA THR A 396 -30.74 16.77 -34.46
C THR A 396 -29.47 16.26 -33.79
N GLU A 397 -28.42 17.08 -33.72
CA GLU A 397 -27.16 16.74 -33.07
C GLU A 397 -27.07 17.32 -31.65
N SER A 398 -26.43 16.56 -30.75
CA SER A 398 -26.08 17.01 -29.41
C SER A 398 -24.81 17.85 -29.42
N HIS A 399 -24.80 18.93 -28.65
CA HIS A 399 -23.69 19.85 -28.45
C HIS A 399 -23.22 19.78 -26.99
N THR A 400 -21.90 19.83 -26.77
CA THR A 400 -21.30 19.84 -25.43
C THR A 400 -21.13 21.29 -24.96
N PHE A 401 -21.82 21.67 -23.88
CA PHE A 401 -21.70 23.00 -23.28
C PHE A 401 -20.85 22.94 -22.01
N LEU A 402 -19.90 23.85 -21.83
CA LEU A 402 -19.31 24.14 -20.52
C LEU A 402 -20.26 25.07 -19.75
N SER A 403 -21.02 24.51 -18.80
CA SER A 403 -21.97 25.25 -17.97
C SER A 403 -21.37 25.52 -16.59
N ILE A 404 -21.13 26.79 -16.30
CA ILE A 404 -20.71 27.29 -15.00
C ILE A 404 -21.91 27.97 -14.35
N LYS A 405 -22.37 27.44 -13.23
CA LYS A 405 -23.47 28.01 -12.45
C LYS A 405 -22.97 28.45 -11.08
N ALA A 406 -23.24 29.68 -10.69
CA ALA A 406 -22.82 30.25 -9.42
C ALA A 406 -24.01 30.86 -8.68
N PRO A 407 -24.12 30.64 -7.36
CA PRO A 407 -25.16 31.29 -6.58
C PRO A 407 -24.80 32.78 -6.42
N LEU A 408 -25.75 33.64 -6.74
CA LEU A 408 -25.77 35.02 -6.29
C LEU A 408 -26.36 35.00 -4.88
N LEU A 409 -25.53 35.35 -3.89
CA LEU A 409 -25.91 35.28 -2.48
C LEU A 409 -26.38 36.65 -1.99
N ASN A 410 -27.45 36.64 -1.21
CA ASN A 410 -27.88 37.77 -0.41
C ASN A 410 -26.92 38.00 0.76
N ALA A 411 -27.01 39.19 1.38
CA ALA A 411 -26.16 39.57 2.52
C ALA A 411 -26.31 38.63 3.74
N ASP A 412 -27.41 37.89 3.84
CA ASP A 412 -27.70 36.89 4.87
C ASP A 412 -27.19 35.47 4.54
N GLY A 413 -26.50 35.32 3.40
CA GLY A 413 -25.97 34.04 2.92
C GLY A 413 -27.02 33.10 2.33
N THR A 414 -28.25 33.58 2.11
CA THR A 414 -29.26 32.87 1.32
C THR A 414 -29.00 33.06 -0.17
N VAL A 415 -29.41 32.10 -1.00
CA VAL A 415 -29.28 32.23 -2.46
C VAL A 415 -30.40 33.14 -2.96
N ASP A 416 -30.02 34.25 -3.60
CA ASP A 416 -30.91 35.21 -4.24
C ASP A 416 -31.30 34.76 -5.65
N ALA A 417 -30.28 34.38 -6.43
CA ALA A 417 -30.42 33.97 -7.82
C ALA A 417 -29.28 33.03 -8.22
N ILE A 418 -29.40 32.39 -9.37
CA ILE A 418 -28.35 31.57 -9.99
C ILE A 418 -27.85 32.32 -11.21
N CYS A 419 -26.55 32.59 -11.29
CA CYS A 419 -25.91 33.08 -12.51
C CYS A 419 -25.35 31.88 -13.29
N THR A 420 -25.73 31.75 -14.56
CA THR A 420 -25.27 30.70 -15.46
C THR A 420 -24.53 31.31 -16.64
N VAL A 421 -23.35 30.78 -16.91
CA VAL A 421 -22.60 31.00 -18.16
C VAL A 421 -22.44 29.65 -18.82
N ALA A 422 -22.98 29.49 -20.03
CA ALA A 422 -22.87 28.27 -20.83
C ALA A 422 -22.19 28.58 -22.17
N THR A 423 -21.02 27.98 -22.39
CA THR A 423 -20.24 28.13 -23.63
C THR A 423 -20.28 26.82 -24.42
N ASP A 424 -20.62 26.87 -25.69
CA ASP A 424 -20.52 25.70 -26.58
C ASP A 424 -19.04 25.36 -26.80
N ILE A 425 -18.63 24.16 -26.40
CA ILE A 425 -17.25 23.65 -26.55
C ILE A 425 -17.20 22.41 -27.45
N THR A 426 -18.26 22.14 -28.21
CA THR A 426 -18.42 20.93 -29.04
C THR A 426 -17.24 20.73 -29.99
N ASP A 427 -16.88 21.75 -30.77
CA ASP A 427 -15.78 21.66 -31.73
C ASP A 427 -14.43 21.45 -31.04
N ARG A 428 -14.24 22.06 -29.87
CA ARG A 428 -13.03 21.88 -29.07
C ARG A 428 -12.90 20.45 -28.55
N VAL A 429 -13.97 19.90 -27.98
CA VAL A 429 -14.00 18.51 -27.48
C VAL A 429 -13.79 17.51 -28.62
N ARG A 430 -14.45 17.72 -29.77
CA ARG A 430 -14.28 16.90 -30.98
C ARG A 430 -12.85 16.98 -31.53
N ALA A 431 -12.25 18.17 -31.55
CA ALA A 431 -10.88 18.37 -31.99
C ALA A 431 -9.85 17.74 -31.03
N GLU A 432 -10.03 17.90 -29.71
CA GLU A 432 -9.17 17.29 -28.69
C GLU A 432 -9.24 15.75 -28.75
N ALA A 433 -10.44 15.17 -28.88
CA ALA A 433 -10.63 13.73 -29.03
C ALA A 433 -9.99 13.19 -30.33
N SER A 434 -10.11 13.93 -31.44
CA SER A 434 -9.52 13.54 -32.72
C SER A 434 -7.99 13.66 -32.70
N ALA A 435 -7.44 14.72 -32.12
CA ALA A 435 -6.01 14.90 -31.93
C ALA A 435 -5.42 13.80 -31.04
N HIS A 436 -6.11 13.45 -29.95
CA HIS A 436 -5.72 12.34 -29.09
C HIS A 436 -5.75 11.01 -29.85
N ARG A 437 -6.80 10.73 -30.62
CA ARG A 437 -6.89 9.50 -31.42
C ARG A 437 -5.74 9.41 -32.44
N LEU A 438 -5.47 10.48 -33.19
CA LEU A 438 -4.37 10.53 -34.17
C LEU A 438 -2.97 10.40 -33.53
N ALA A 439 -2.80 10.93 -32.31
CA ALA A 439 -1.52 10.89 -31.61
C ALA A 439 -1.18 9.49 -31.06
N TYR A 440 -2.19 8.69 -30.68
CA TYR A 440 -1.99 7.45 -29.90
C TYR A 440 -2.55 6.18 -30.54
N TYR A 441 -3.33 6.28 -31.62
CA TYR A 441 -3.96 5.12 -32.27
C TYR A 441 -3.66 5.07 -33.77
N ASP A 442 -3.58 3.85 -34.31
CA ASP A 442 -3.49 3.56 -35.74
C ASP A 442 -4.86 3.75 -36.39
N ILE A 443 -4.92 4.53 -37.47
CA ILE A 443 -6.18 4.93 -38.12
C ILE A 443 -6.87 3.74 -38.78
N LEU A 444 -6.09 2.78 -39.30
CA LEU A 444 -6.63 1.63 -40.02
C LEU A 444 -7.23 0.59 -39.06
N THR A 445 -6.48 0.20 -38.04
CA THR A 445 -6.88 -0.90 -37.14
C THR A 445 -7.56 -0.42 -35.85
N ASN A 446 -7.51 0.89 -35.54
CA ASN A 446 -7.96 1.49 -34.28
C ASN A 446 -7.28 0.87 -33.03
N LEU A 447 -6.13 0.22 -33.23
CA LEU A 447 -5.26 -0.22 -32.15
C LEU A 447 -4.35 0.94 -31.70
N PRO A 448 -3.86 0.91 -30.45
CA PRO A 448 -2.70 1.69 -30.02
C PRO A 448 -1.58 1.70 -31.09
N ASN A 449 -1.01 2.86 -31.36
CA ASN A 449 0.14 3.00 -32.26
C ASN A 449 1.46 2.76 -31.51
N ARG A 450 2.59 2.87 -32.23
CA ARG A 450 3.93 2.74 -31.63
C ARG A 450 4.15 3.67 -30.43
N ARG A 451 3.68 4.91 -30.47
CA ARG A 451 3.86 5.87 -29.37
C ARG A 451 3.15 5.40 -28.10
N GLN A 452 1.91 4.93 -28.23
CA GLN A 452 1.15 4.40 -27.10
C GLN A 452 1.76 3.10 -26.56
N ALA A 453 2.27 2.23 -27.43
CA ALA A 453 2.97 1.01 -27.03
C ALA A 453 4.22 1.31 -26.19
N LEU A 454 5.04 2.28 -26.60
CA LEU A 454 6.24 2.67 -25.88
C LEU A 454 5.92 3.27 -24.50
N LEU A 455 4.89 4.12 -24.41
CA LEU A 455 4.42 4.66 -23.12
C LEU A 455 3.99 3.56 -22.15
N ARG A 456 3.26 2.56 -22.65
CA ARG A 456 2.82 1.43 -21.83
C ARG A 456 3.99 0.52 -21.44
N LEU A 457 4.95 0.31 -22.34
CA LEU A 457 6.16 -0.45 -22.04
C LEU A 457 7.01 0.23 -20.96
N GLU A 458 7.13 1.56 -21.00
CA GLU A 458 7.78 2.34 -19.95
C GLU A 458 7.12 2.13 -18.58
N GLU A 459 5.78 2.16 -18.55
CA GLU A 459 5.01 1.89 -17.34
C GLU A 459 5.25 0.47 -16.80
N LEU A 460 5.30 -0.54 -17.67
CA LEU A 460 5.58 -1.93 -17.28
C LEU A 460 6.99 -2.10 -16.73
N LEU A 461 8.00 -1.47 -17.35
CA LEU A 461 9.38 -1.49 -16.85
C LEU A 461 9.48 -0.85 -15.47
N LYS A 462 8.78 0.26 -15.25
CA LYS A 462 8.71 0.92 -13.94
C LYS A 462 8.06 0.01 -12.90
N LYS A 463 6.91 -0.60 -13.24
CA LYS A 463 6.21 -1.55 -12.35
C LYS A 463 7.07 -2.76 -12.00
N ALA A 464 7.76 -3.34 -12.98
CA ALA A 464 8.63 -4.49 -12.77
C ALA A 464 9.75 -4.20 -11.76
N ARG A 465 10.31 -2.98 -11.80
CA ARG A 465 11.32 -2.53 -10.83
C ARG A 465 10.76 -2.24 -9.44
N GLU A 466 9.60 -1.59 -9.36
CA GLU A 466 9.00 -1.18 -8.09
C GLU A 466 8.34 -2.34 -7.33
N ARG A 467 7.76 -3.30 -8.04
CA ARG A 467 6.89 -4.34 -7.46
C ARG A 467 7.40 -5.76 -7.65
N GLN A 468 8.60 -5.94 -8.22
CA GLN A 468 9.17 -7.24 -8.58
C GLN A 468 8.23 -8.12 -9.42
N THR A 469 7.39 -7.50 -10.25
CA THR A 469 6.46 -8.20 -11.14
C THR A 469 7.10 -8.49 -12.48
N THR A 470 6.76 -9.62 -13.09
CA THR A 470 7.20 -9.97 -14.45
C THR A 470 6.11 -9.65 -15.48
N GLY A 471 6.51 -9.14 -16.64
CA GLY A 471 5.70 -9.00 -17.85
C GLY A 471 6.45 -9.54 -19.05
N ALA A 472 5.90 -9.38 -20.26
CA ALA A 472 6.58 -9.77 -21.50
C ALA A 472 6.27 -8.81 -22.64
N LEU A 473 7.26 -8.60 -23.51
CA LEU A 473 7.11 -7.94 -24.79
C LEU A 473 7.13 -8.99 -25.89
N LEU A 474 6.08 -9.02 -26.70
CA LEU A 474 5.97 -9.83 -27.92
C LEU A 474 5.96 -8.90 -29.13
N VAL A 475 6.83 -9.14 -30.09
CA VAL A 475 6.83 -8.52 -31.41
C VAL A 475 6.36 -9.58 -32.41
N LEU A 476 5.30 -9.26 -33.13
CA LEU A 476 4.64 -10.13 -34.10
C LEU A 476 4.81 -9.54 -35.48
N ASN A 477 5.23 -10.35 -36.44
CA ASN A 477 5.32 -9.92 -37.83
C ASN A 477 4.66 -10.95 -38.76
N LEU A 478 3.74 -10.48 -39.61
CA LEU A 478 3.00 -11.32 -40.54
C LEU A 478 3.92 -11.84 -41.65
N ASP A 479 3.99 -13.16 -41.79
CA ASP A 479 4.86 -13.79 -42.77
C ASP A 479 4.32 -13.56 -44.19
N SER A 480 5.22 -13.19 -45.11
CA SER A 480 4.89 -12.97 -46.52
C SER A 480 3.77 -11.93 -46.78
N PHE A 481 3.49 -11.00 -45.86
CA PHE A 481 2.46 -9.97 -46.04
C PHE A 481 2.67 -9.13 -47.32
N LYS A 482 3.93 -8.79 -47.64
CA LYS A 482 4.27 -8.10 -48.89
C LYS A 482 3.75 -8.85 -50.14
N LYS A 483 3.87 -10.18 -50.18
CA LYS A 483 3.36 -10.98 -51.31
C LYS A 483 1.83 -10.89 -51.43
N ILE A 484 1.12 -10.77 -50.31
CA ILE A 484 -0.34 -10.60 -50.30
C ILE A 484 -0.70 -9.25 -50.92
N ASN A 485 -0.01 -8.18 -50.54
CA ASN A 485 -0.20 -6.86 -51.16
C ASN A 485 0.11 -6.87 -52.66
N ASP A 486 1.23 -7.49 -53.06
CA ASP A 486 1.66 -7.55 -54.45
C ASP A 486 0.68 -8.37 -55.32
N LEU A 487 0.04 -9.41 -54.77
CA LEU A 487 -0.89 -10.30 -55.49
C LEU A 487 -2.35 -9.83 -55.47
N HIS A 488 -2.80 -9.21 -54.38
CA HIS A 488 -4.22 -8.91 -54.13
C HIS A 488 -4.52 -7.43 -53.92
N GLY A 489 -3.50 -6.57 -54.00
CA GLY A 489 -3.62 -5.12 -53.83
C GLY A 489 -3.71 -4.67 -52.37
N HIS A 490 -3.43 -3.40 -52.13
CA HIS A 490 -3.37 -2.81 -50.78
C HIS A 490 -4.69 -2.91 -50.01
N GLN A 491 -5.85 -2.79 -50.67
CA GLN A 491 -7.15 -2.94 -50.02
C GLN A 491 -7.33 -4.34 -49.38
N SER A 492 -6.78 -5.38 -50.00
CA SER A 492 -6.78 -6.73 -49.44
C SER A 492 -5.87 -6.85 -48.22
N GLY A 493 -4.70 -6.21 -48.27
CA GLY A 493 -3.79 -6.09 -47.13
C GLY A 493 -4.43 -5.37 -45.96
N ASP A 494 -5.13 -4.26 -46.21
CA ASP A 494 -5.79 -3.47 -45.17
C ASP A 494 -6.89 -4.26 -44.46
N GLN A 495 -7.72 -4.99 -45.20
CA GLN A 495 -8.73 -5.88 -44.62
C GLN A 495 -8.09 -7.03 -43.81
N LEU A 496 -6.97 -7.58 -44.29
CA LEU A 496 -6.24 -8.59 -43.56
C LEU A 496 -5.69 -8.04 -42.24
N LEU A 497 -5.10 -6.84 -42.25
CA LEU A 497 -4.57 -6.17 -41.05
C LEU A 497 -5.66 -5.89 -40.03
N CYS A 498 -6.84 -5.41 -40.47
CA CYS A 498 -8.00 -5.24 -39.59
C CYS A 498 -8.47 -6.57 -39.00
N GLY A 499 -8.54 -7.62 -39.82
CA GLY A 499 -8.91 -8.96 -39.36
C GLY A 499 -7.91 -9.53 -38.34
N VAL A 500 -6.61 -9.31 -38.55
CA VAL A 500 -5.54 -9.71 -37.62
C VAL A 500 -5.67 -8.93 -36.31
N ALA A 501 -5.82 -7.61 -36.38
CA ALA A 501 -6.00 -6.75 -35.22
C ALA A 501 -7.18 -7.20 -34.34
N ASP A 502 -8.33 -7.47 -34.95
CA ASP A 502 -9.52 -7.97 -34.25
C ASP A 502 -9.27 -9.33 -33.60
N ARG A 503 -8.55 -10.23 -34.29
CA ARG A 503 -8.25 -11.56 -33.76
C ARG A 503 -7.28 -11.51 -32.60
N LEU A 504 -6.24 -10.67 -32.69
CA LEU A 504 -5.28 -10.44 -31.61
C LEU A 504 -6.00 -9.90 -30.37
N ARG A 505 -6.81 -8.84 -30.52
CA ARG A 505 -7.58 -8.23 -29.41
C ARG A 505 -8.52 -9.22 -28.72
N ARG A 506 -9.14 -10.14 -29.46
CA ARG A 506 -10.03 -11.18 -28.87
C ARG A 506 -9.26 -12.32 -28.19
N THR A 507 -7.98 -12.49 -28.51
CA THR A 507 -7.16 -13.61 -28.01
C THR A 507 -6.42 -13.22 -26.73
N THR A 508 -6.08 -11.94 -26.57
CA THR A 508 -5.44 -11.34 -25.39
C THR A 508 -6.46 -10.94 -24.32
N ARG A 509 -5.99 -10.66 -23.09
CA ARG A 509 -6.81 -10.22 -21.96
C ARG A 509 -6.96 -8.69 -21.98
N ASP A 510 -7.96 -8.14 -21.29
CA ASP A 510 -8.19 -6.69 -21.22
C ASP A 510 -7.02 -5.88 -20.62
N ARG A 511 -6.19 -6.53 -19.79
CA ARG A 511 -4.99 -5.91 -19.18
C ARG A 511 -3.79 -5.83 -20.14
N ASP A 512 -3.80 -6.66 -21.19
CA ASP A 512 -2.73 -6.75 -22.16
C ASP A 512 -2.91 -5.65 -23.21
N LEU A 513 -1.80 -5.08 -23.69
CA LEU A 513 -1.86 -4.11 -24.78
C LEU A 513 -1.62 -4.81 -26.11
N VAL A 514 -2.50 -4.61 -27.08
CA VAL A 514 -2.24 -4.95 -28.50
C VAL A 514 -2.05 -3.64 -29.26
N ALA A 515 -0.91 -3.47 -29.91
CA ALA A 515 -0.56 -2.28 -30.66
C ALA A 515 -0.13 -2.65 -32.08
N ARG A 516 -0.32 -1.73 -33.02
CA ARG A 516 0.25 -1.82 -34.37
C ARG A 516 1.33 -0.76 -34.52
N THR A 517 2.56 -1.19 -34.80
CA THR A 517 3.73 -0.31 -34.79
C THR A 517 4.20 0.10 -36.16
N SER A 518 4.07 -0.79 -37.14
CA SER A 518 4.42 -0.52 -38.53
C SER A 518 3.68 -1.48 -39.48
N ALA A 519 3.83 -1.26 -40.79
CA ALA A 519 3.19 -2.00 -41.90
C ALA A 519 2.48 -3.32 -41.52
N ASP A 520 3.26 -4.36 -41.22
CA ASP A 520 2.83 -5.73 -40.89
C ASP A 520 3.25 -6.18 -39.48
N GLU A 521 3.65 -5.22 -38.64
CA GLU A 521 4.19 -5.46 -37.31
C GLU A 521 3.18 -5.06 -36.22
N PHE A 522 2.98 -5.97 -35.28
CA PHE A 522 2.18 -5.77 -34.09
C PHE A 522 3.05 -5.99 -32.86
N ILE A 523 2.75 -5.27 -31.80
CA ILE A 523 3.36 -5.46 -30.49
C ILE A 523 2.27 -5.88 -29.51
N ILE A 524 2.57 -6.87 -28.69
CA ILE A 524 1.75 -7.25 -27.55
C ILE A 524 2.55 -7.11 -26.28
N LEU A 525 1.99 -6.41 -25.29
CA LEU A 525 2.55 -6.29 -23.95
C LEU A 525 1.69 -7.08 -22.98
N LEU A 526 2.29 -8.09 -22.34
CA LEU A 526 1.65 -8.91 -21.32
C LEU A 526 1.98 -8.32 -19.94
N ASP A 527 0.95 -7.99 -19.18
CA ASP A 527 1.07 -7.40 -17.83
C ASP A 527 0.68 -8.43 -16.76
N GLY A 528 1.49 -8.50 -15.69
CA GLY A 528 1.22 -9.32 -14.52
C GLY A 528 1.31 -10.83 -14.76
N LEU A 529 2.44 -11.29 -15.31
CA LEU A 529 2.77 -12.72 -15.48
C LEU A 529 3.29 -13.37 -14.17
N GLY A 530 3.34 -12.63 -13.06
CA GLY A 530 3.71 -13.16 -11.75
C GLY A 530 5.22 -13.29 -11.50
N HIS A 531 5.57 -14.09 -10.51
CA HIS A 531 6.92 -14.47 -10.10
C HIS A 531 6.84 -15.89 -9.54
N PRO A 532 7.78 -16.81 -9.83
CA PRO A 532 9.12 -16.64 -10.41
C PRO A 532 9.20 -16.48 -11.95
N VAL A 533 10.38 -16.05 -12.44
CA VAL A 533 10.68 -15.78 -13.87
C VAL A 533 10.35 -16.98 -14.77
N GLY A 534 10.65 -18.20 -14.32
CA GLY A 534 10.36 -19.42 -15.08
C GLY A 534 8.86 -19.68 -15.30
N GLU A 535 8.00 -19.32 -14.33
CA GLU A 535 6.54 -19.39 -14.50
C GLU A 535 6.05 -18.33 -15.49
N ALA A 536 6.52 -17.09 -15.32
CA ALA A 536 6.18 -16.00 -16.22
C ALA A 536 6.61 -16.29 -17.68
N ALA A 537 7.76 -16.95 -17.87
CA ALA A 537 8.23 -17.41 -19.18
C ALA A 537 7.27 -18.42 -19.82
N ARG A 538 6.77 -19.39 -19.04
CA ARG A 538 5.79 -20.39 -19.52
C ARG A 538 4.48 -19.74 -19.90
N ASP A 539 3.95 -18.85 -19.06
CA ASP A 539 2.71 -18.14 -19.34
C ASP A 539 2.82 -17.26 -20.59
N ALA A 540 3.95 -16.55 -20.75
CA ALA A 540 4.23 -15.78 -21.95
C ALA A 540 4.28 -16.67 -23.20
N MET A 541 4.98 -17.80 -23.12
CA MET A 541 5.06 -18.78 -24.22
C MET A 541 3.68 -19.33 -24.60
N HIS A 542 2.89 -19.70 -23.60
CA HIS A 542 1.53 -20.21 -23.82
C HIS A 542 0.65 -19.19 -24.54
N VAL A 543 0.69 -17.92 -24.10
CA VAL A 543 -0.06 -16.84 -24.75
C VAL A 543 0.43 -16.59 -26.17
N ALA A 544 1.75 -16.57 -26.39
CA ALA A 544 2.34 -16.38 -27.71
C ALA A 544 1.95 -17.50 -28.68
N GLU A 545 1.99 -18.76 -28.25
CA GLU A 545 1.59 -19.88 -29.10
C GLU A 545 0.09 -19.89 -29.39
N LYS A 546 -0.74 -19.54 -28.39
CA LYS A 546 -2.17 -19.32 -28.61
C LYS A 546 -2.42 -18.26 -29.68
N LEU A 547 -1.69 -17.15 -29.65
CA LEU A 547 -1.79 -16.07 -30.65
C LEU A 547 -1.35 -16.54 -32.04
N ARG A 548 -0.23 -17.27 -32.12
CA ARG A 548 0.29 -17.81 -33.38
C ARG A 548 -0.70 -18.78 -34.02
N LEU A 549 -1.19 -19.75 -33.25
CA LEU A 549 -2.18 -20.73 -33.71
C LEU A 549 -3.50 -20.06 -34.08
N ALA A 550 -3.95 -19.05 -33.33
CA ALA A 550 -5.15 -18.30 -33.67
C ALA A 550 -5.04 -17.63 -35.04
N ILE A 551 -3.87 -17.09 -35.40
CA ILE A 551 -3.63 -16.52 -36.73
C ILE A 551 -3.55 -17.61 -37.80
N ALA A 552 -2.73 -18.65 -37.59
CA ALA A 552 -2.42 -19.65 -38.60
C ALA A 552 -3.60 -20.58 -38.93
N ASN A 553 -4.40 -21.00 -37.94
CA ASN A 553 -5.36 -22.09 -38.12
C ASN A 553 -6.68 -21.68 -38.76
N LYS A 554 -6.99 -20.38 -38.86
CA LYS A 554 -8.27 -19.90 -39.39
C LYS A 554 -8.06 -18.88 -40.51
N ALA A 555 -8.64 -19.15 -41.67
CA ALA A 555 -8.62 -18.21 -42.79
C ALA A 555 -9.23 -16.85 -42.39
N PHE A 556 -8.66 -15.78 -42.92
CA PHE A 556 -9.26 -14.45 -42.91
C PHE A 556 -10.15 -14.30 -44.14
N VAL A 557 -11.25 -13.56 -44.02
CA VAL A 557 -12.11 -13.25 -45.16
C VAL A 557 -11.67 -11.90 -45.71
N VAL A 558 -11.07 -11.91 -46.90
CA VAL A 558 -10.55 -10.72 -47.58
C VAL A 558 -11.23 -10.61 -48.93
N LEU A 559 -11.99 -9.53 -49.15
CA LEU A 559 -12.83 -9.32 -50.35
C LEU A 559 -13.72 -10.53 -50.67
N GLY A 560 -14.26 -11.19 -49.63
CA GLY A 560 -15.12 -12.37 -49.77
C GLY A 560 -14.39 -13.70 -50.07
N LYS A 561 -13.06 -13.72 -50.08
CA LYS A 561 -12.24 -14.93 -50.32
C LYS A 561 -11.45 -15.32 -49.07
N PRO A 562 -11.21 -16.62 -48.82
CA PRO A 562 -10.35 -17.07 -47.73
C PRO A 562 -8.87 -16.75 -48.03
N ALA A 563 -8.19 -16.12 -47.08
CA ALA A 563 -6.77 -15.83 -47.09
C ALA A 563 -6.09 -16.44 -45.85
N TYR A 564 -5.00 -17.17 -46.07
CA TYR A 564 -4.20 -17.77 -45.00
C TYR A 564 -2.91 -16.98 -44.84
N VAL A 565 -2.57 -16.64 -43.60
CA VAL A 565 -1.33 -15.96 -43.24
C VAL A 565 -0.80 -16.58 -41.96
N THR A 566 0.51 -16.63 -41.82
CA THR A 566 1.18 -17.05 -40.59
C THR A 566 1.89 -15.87 -39.95
N VAL A 567 2.34 -16.04 -38.72
CA VAL A 567 3.01 -14.98 -37.97
C VAL A 567 4.28 -15.53 -37.32
N SER A 568 5.35 -14.77 -37.40
CA SER A 568 6.56 -15.00 -36.62
C SER A 568 6.54 -14.10 -35.40
N ILE A 569 6.76 -14.68 -34.21
CA ILE A 569 6.69 -13.96 -32.94
C ILE A 569 8.04 -14.05 -32.24
N GLY A 570 8.68 -12.91 -31.99
CA GLY A 570 9.80 -12.79 -31.08
C GLY A 570 9.35 -12.24 -29.74
N MET A 571 9.91 -12.73 -28.64
CA MET A 571 9.57 -12.20 -27.32
C MET A 571 10.77 -12.08 -26.39
N THR A 572 10.62 -11.22 -25.38
CA THR A 572 11.54 -11.07 -24.25
C THR A 572 10.75 -10.79 -22.97
N LEU A 573 11.30 -11.17 -21.81
CA LEU A 573 10.68 -10.89 -20.53
C LEU A 573 11.01 -9.48 -20.02
N ILE A 574 10.04 -8.91 -19.32
CA ILE A 574 10.16 -7.63 -18.61
C ILE A 574 10.19 -7.95 -17.12
N HIS A 575 11.37 -7.86 -16.50
CA HIS A 575 11.61 -8.17 -15.09
C HIS A 575 12.56 -7.13 -14.46
N VAL A 576 12.93 -7.31 -13.19
CA VAL A 576 13.72 -6.32 -12.42
C VAL A 576 15.08 -5.99 -13.08
N GLN A 577 15.69 -6.93 -13.79
CA GLN A 577 16.98 -6.72 -14.48
C GLN A 577 16.81 -6.19 -15.91
N SER A 578 15.57 -6.06 -16.40
CA SER A 578 15.31 -5.51 -17.72
C SER A 578 15.79 -4.07 -17.81
N ARG A 579 16.52 -3.80 -18.90
CA ARG A 579 17.25 -2.54 -19.12
C ARG A 579 16.30 -1.44 -19.61
N SER A 580 16.76 -0.59 -20.52
CA SER A 580 15.93 0.47 -21.11
C SER A 580 14.93 -0.08 -22.14
N ILE A 581 13.94 0.74 -22.48
CA ILE A 581 12.96 0.46 -23.56
C ILE A 581 13.68 0.04 -24.85
N ASP A 582 14.74 0.74 -25.24
CA ASP A 582 15.49 0.46 -26.47
C ASP A 582 16.14 -0.92 -26.48
N VAL A 583 16.58 -1.41 -25.32
CA VAL A 583 17.18 -2.74 -25.21
C VAL A 583 16.10 -3.82 -25.35
N VAL A 584 15.02 -3.70 -24.57
CA VAL A 584 13.91 -4.66 -24.56
C VAL A 584 13.26 -4.78 -25.95
N MET A 585 13.05 -3.65 -26.62
CA MET A 585 12.58 -3.64 -28.02
C MET A 585 13.54 -4.37 -28.96
N ARG A 586 14.85 -4.08 -28.87
CA ARG A 586 15.88 -4.70 -29.72
C ARG A 586 15.96 -6.20 -29.50
N GLU A 587 15.81 -6.67 -28.27
CA GLU A 587 15.80 -8.09 -27.92
C GLU A 587 14.63 -8.83 -28.57
N ALA A 588 13.41 -8.29 -28.45
CA ALA A 588 12.23 -8.85 -29.10
C ALA A 588 12.31 -8.81 -30.63
N ASP A 589 12.87 -7.74 -31.22
CA ASP A 589 13.10 -7.64 -32.67
C ASP A 589 14.09 -8.70 -33.16
N MET A 590 15.21 -8.89 -32.44
CA MET A 590 16.19 -9.94 -32.75
C MET A 590 15.58 -11.34 -32.66
N ALA A 591 14.73 -11.59 -31.66
CA ALA A 591 14.01 -12.84 -31.52
C ALA A 591 13.02 -13.06 -32.68
N THR A 592 12.33 -12.01 -33.14
CA THR A 592 11.39 -12.07 -34.27
C THR A 592 12.12 -12.35 -35.57
N TYR A 593 13.28 -11.72 -35.76
CA TYR A 593 14.16 -11.99 -36.90
C TYR A 593 14.62 -13.46 -36.90
N ARG A 594 15.03 -13.99 -35.74
CA ARG A 594 15.38 -15.42 -35.60
C ARG A 594 14.22 -16.32 -35.98
N ALA A 595 13.02 -16.06 -35.44
CA ALA A 595 11.80 -16.80 -35.78
C ALA A 595 11.56 -16.87 -37.30
N LYS A 596 11.73 -15.74 -38.00
CA LYS A 596 11.61 -15.68 -39.47
C LYS A 596 12.71 -16.46 -40.20
N SER A 597 13.96 -16.31 -39.77
CA SER A 597 15.12 -16.95 -40.42
C SER A 597 15.08 -18.48 -40.38
N GLN A 598 14.38 -19.03 -39.38
CA GLN A 598 14.23 -20.46 -39.13
C GLN A 598 12.99 -21.06 -39.82
N GLY A 599 12.30 -20.31 -40.69
CA GLY A 599 11.17 -20.81 -41.50
C GLY A 599 9.85 -20.08 -41.26
N GLY A 600 9.79 -19.19 -40.27
CA GLY A 600 8.60 -18.44 -39.90
C GLY A 600 7.53 -19.31 -39.24
N ASN A 601 6.35 -18.73 -39.00
CA ASN A 601 5.24 -19.41 -38.31
C ASN A 601 5.64 -20.09 -36.99
N GLN A 602 6.41 -19.39 -36.14
CA GLN A 602 6.84 -19.92 -34.84
C GLN A 602 7.08 -18.79 -33.83
N VAL A 603 7.28 -19.20 -32.58
CA VAL A 603 7.54 -18.34 -31.44
C VAL A 603 8.98 -18.53 -30.97
N THR A 604 9.70 -17.44 -30.68
CA THR A 604 11.10 -17.49 -30.24
C THR A 604 11.37 -16.50 -29.13
N PHE A 605 11.97 -16.94 -28.02
CA PHE A 605 12.53 -16.07 -26.99
C PHE A 605 13.87 -15.46 -27.43
N TYR A 606 14.16 -14.28 -26.89
CA TYR A 606 15.48 -13.68 -27.02
C TYR A 606 16.56 -14.52 -26.32
N GLU A 607 16.34 -14.91 -25.05
CA GLU A 607 17.22 -15.82 -24.29
C GLU A 607 17.01 -17.28 -24.71
N GLN A 608 18.02 -17.88 -25.32
CA GLN A 608 17.92 -19.23 -25.88
C GLN A 608 17.92 -20.33 -24.82
N ASP A 609 18.57 -20.10 -23.68
CA ASP A 609 18.54 -21.01 -22.54
C ASP A 609 17.13 -21.08 -21.95
N LEU A 610 16.46 -19.92 -21.83
CA LEU A 610 15.08 -19.83 -21.35
C LEU A 610 14.09 -20.51 -22.33
N GLN A 611 14.27 -20.34 -23.64
CA GLN A 611 13.50 -21.08 -24.66
C GLN A 611 13.61 -22.59 -24.41
N THR A 612 14.84 -23.08 -24.27
CA THR A 612 15.14 -24.51 -24.13
C THR A 612 14.53 -25.06 -22.84
N GLU A 613 14.63 -24.33 -21.73
CA GLU A 613 14.07 -24.72 -20.44
C GLU A 613 12.53 -24.81 -20.49
N VAL A 614 11.87 -23.78 -21.03
CA VAL A 614 10.40 -23.73 -21.16
C VAL A 614 9.91 -24.88 -22.05
N GLU A 615 10.56 -25.10 -23.19
CA GLU A 615 10.22 -26.22 -24.08
C GLU A 615 10.39 -27.56 -23.37
N GLN A 616 11.56 -27.83 -22.77
CA GLN A 616 11.82 -29.08 -22.07
C GLN A 616 10.78 -29.38 -20.99
N ARG A 617 10.33 -28.34 -20.27
CA ARG A 617 9.29 -28.45 -19.25
C ARG A 617 7.92 -28.78 -19.85
N LEU A 618 7.51 -28.10 -20.92
CA LEU A 618 6.25 -28.40 -21.62
C LEU A 618 6.22 -29.82 -22.18
N TRP A 619 7.34 -30.31 -22.72
CA TRP A 619 7.48 -31.70 -23.15
C TRP A 619 7.33 -32.68 -21.98
N LEU A 620 8.01 -32.42 -20.86
CA LEU A 620 7.90 -33.26 -19.67
C LEU A 620 6.47 -33.28 -19.11
N GLU A 621 5.75 -32.16 -19.15
CA GLU A 621 4.35 -32.09 -18.74
C GLU A 621 3.46 -32.99 -19.60
N HIS A 622 3.61 -32.89 -20.92
CA HIS A 622 2.88 -33.74 -21.86
C HIS A 622 3.20 -35.22 -21.66
N ASP A 623 4.49 -35.56 -21.55
CA ASP A 623 4.97 -36.93 -21.39
C ASP A 623 4.52 -37.53 -20.05
N LEU A 624 4.48 -36.72 -18.97
CA LEU A 624 4.03 -37.15 -17.65
C LEU A 624 2.56 -37.55 -17.66
N LEU A 625 1.70 -36.78 -18.33
CA LEU A 625 0.28 -37.12 -18.49
C LEU A 625 0.08 -38.47 -19.20
N GLN A 626 0.91 -38.76 -20.22
CA GLN A 626 0.89 -40.05 -20.91
C GLN A 626 1.42 -41.17 -20.02
N ALA A 627 2.49 -40.89 -19.25
CA ALA A 627 3.17 -41.86 -18.42
C ALA A 627 2.28 -42.46 -17.33
N LEU A 628 1.34 -41.69 -16.75
CA LEU A 628 0.44 -42.15 -15.69
C LEU A 628 -0.43 -43.36 -16.06
N ASN A 629 -0.74 -43.55 -17.35
CA ASN A 629 -1.55 -44.67 -17.83
C ASN A 629 -0.71 -45.83 -18.38
N THR A 630 0.61 -45.81 -18.17
CA THR A 630 1.55 -46.78 -18.71
C THR A 630 2.51 -47.27 -17.62
N PRO A 631 3.20 -48.41 -17.79
CA PRO A 631 4.15 -48.92 -16.79
C PRO A 631 5.47 -48.13 -16.70
N GLN A 632 5.46 -46.85 -17.07
CA GLN A 632 6.64 -45.97 -17.04
C GLN A 632 6.91 -45.40 -15.65
N ILE A 633 5.86 -45.22 -14.84
CA ILE A 633 5.98 -44.74 -13.46
C ILE A 633 5.90 -45.97 -12.54
N SER A 634 6.89 -46.08 -11.66
CA SER A 634 7.02 -47.17 -10.68
C SER A 634 7.35 -46.61 -9.30
N LEU A 635 7.04 -47.37 -8.25
CA LEU A 635 7.44 -47.05 -6.90
C LEU A 635 8.60 -47.95 -6.49
N TYR A 636 9.64 -47.32 -5.97
CA TYR A 636 10.78 -47.97 -5.35
C TYR A 636 10.63 -47.82 -3.84
N ILE A 637 11.36 -48.64 -3.09
CA ILE A 637 11.39 -48.62 -1.65
C ILE A 637 12.82 -48.44 -1.14
N GLN A 638 12.99 -47.60 -0.13
CA GLN A 638 14.27 -47.43 0.55
C GLN A 638 14.11 -47.73 2.05
N PRO A 639 14.79 -48.77 2.59
CA PRO A 639 14.69 -49.10 4.00
C PRO A 639 15.43 -48.12 4.90
N GLN A 640 14.92 -47.96 6.13
CA GLN A 640 15.47 -47.15 7.20
C GLN A 640 16.03 -48.05 8.31
N PHE A 641 17.18 -47.72 8.88
CA PHE A 641 17.89 -48.60 9.81
C PHE A 641 18.11 -47.96 11.18
N GLY A 642 17.93 -48.74 12.24
CA GLY A 642 18.29 -48.35 13.61
C GLY A 642 19.77 -48.58 13.90
N ALA A 643 20.20 -48.15 15.09
CA ALA A 643 21.59 -48.31 15.55
C ALA A 643 22.06 -49.78 15.66
N ASP A 644 21.11 -50.72 15.79
CA ASP A 644 21.36 -52.16 15.83
C ASP A 644 21.48 -52.81 14.42
N GLY A 645 21.41 -51.99 13.36
CA GLY A 645 21.44 -52.44 11.97
C GLY A 645 20.15 -53.10 11.49
N ARG A 646 19.07 -53.08 12.31
CA ARG A 646 17.78 -53.63 11.90
C ARG A 646 16.94 -52.61 11.15
N VAL A 647 16.09 -53.11 10.27
CA VAL A 647 15.12 -52.29 9.55
C VAL A 647 14.06 -51.79 10.53
N THR A 648 13.81 -50.49 10.53
CA THR A 648 12.84 -49.83 11.42
C THR A 648 11.65 -49.22 10.67
N GLY A 649 11.76 -49.10 9.36
CA GLY A 649 10.76 -48.55 8.45
C GLY A 649 11.27 -48.59 7.01
N ALA A 650 10.46 -48.14 6.06
CA ALA A 650 10.89 -47.93 4.69
C ALA A 650 10.05 -46.87 3.98
N GLU A 651 10.65 -46.14 3.05
CA GLU A 651 10.00 -45.07 2.29
C GLU A 651 9.72 -45.48 0.86
N LEU A 652 8.52 -45.15 0.37
CA LEU A 652 8.13 -45.28 -1.02
C LEU A 652 8.51 -44.04 -1.83
N LEU A 653 9.23 -44.29 -2.92
CA LEU A 653 9.84 -43.26 -3.75
C LEU A 653 9.43 -43.45 -5.21
N ALA A 654 8.79 -42.43 -5.80
CA ALA A 654 8.41 -42.46 -7.20
C ALA A 654 9.62 -42.45 -8.14
N ARG A 655 9.55 -43.23 -9.21
CA ARG A 655 10.53 -43.29 -10.29
C ARG A 655 9.83 -43.22 -11.63
N TRP A 656 10.40 -42.44 -12.55
CA TRP A 656 9.88 -42.33 -13.91
C TRP A 656 10.92 -42.79 -14.91
N SER A 657 10.64 -43.93 -15.52
CA SER A 657 11.44 -44.53 -16.59
C SER A 657 10.89 -44.08 -17.94
N HIS A 658 11.43 -43.00 -18.49
CA HIS A 658 11.00 -42.46 -19.78
C HIS A 658 11.65 -43.23 -20.96
N PRO A 659 10.89 -43.61 -22.00
CA PRO A 659 11.39 -44.43 -23.12
C PRO A 659 12.61 -43.85 -23.84
N THR A 660 12.67 -42.52 -23.99
CA THR A 660 13.77 -41.84 -24.71
C THR A 660 14.76 -41.12 -23.79
N ARG A 661 14.34 -40.72 -22.58
CA ARG A 661 15.16 -39.92 -21.66
C ARG A 661 15.81 -40.75 -20.55
N GLY A 662 15.43 -42.02 -20.42
CA GLY A 662 15.89 -42.87 -19.32
C GLY A 662 15.22 -42.47 -18.01
N GLN A 663 15.97 -42.52 -16.90
CA GLN A 663 15.44 -42.18 -15.58
C GLN A 663 15.28 -40.67 -15.42
N VAL A 664 14.04 -40.20 -15.28
CA VAL A 664 13.72 -38.79 -15.00
C VAL A 664 13.67 -38.59 -13.49
N SER A 665 14.42 -37.59 -13.01
CA SER A 665 14.48 -37.28 -11.57
C SER A 665 13.12 -36.84 -11.02
N PRO A 666 12.70 -37.31 -9.82
CA PRO A 666 11.53 -36.81 -9.11
C PRO A 666 11.53 -35.29 -8.92
N ALA A 667 12.70 -34.69 -8.68
CA ALA A 667 12.85 -33.23 -8.55
C ALA A 667 12.42 -32.45 -9.82
N LEU A 668 12.37 -33.11 -10.99
CA LEU A 668 11.90 -32.51 -12.24
C LEU A 668 10.39 -32.68 -12.46
N PHE A 669 9.85 -33.88 -12.22
CA PHE A 669 8.46 -34.18 -12.60
C PHE A 669 7.44 -34.02 -11.48
N ILE A 670 7.84 -34.13 -10.20
CA ILE A 670 6.93 -33.91 -9.06
C ILE A 670 6.41 -32.46 -9.03
N PRO A 671 7.25 -31.41 -9.19
CA PRO A 671 6.74 -30.04 -9.25
C PRO A 671 5.74 -29.82 -10.40
N ILE A 672 6.00 -30.44 -11.56
CA ILE A 672 5.09 -30.41 -12.71
C ILE A 672 3.76 -31.09 -12.34
N ALA A 673 3.81 -32.25 -11.68
CA ALA A 673 2.61 -32.96 -11.23
C ALA A 673 1.77 -32.11 -10.25
N GLU A 674 2.42 -31.36 -9.36
CA GLU A 674 1.74 -30.51 -8.37
C GLU A 674 1.10 -29.26 -8.98
N GLU A 675 1.71 -28.67 -10.00
CA GLU A 675 1.17 -27.52 -10.73
C GLU A 675 -0.02 -27.92 -11.62
N THR A 676 0.06 -29.09 -12.24
CA THR A 676 -0.97 -29.59 -13.17
C THR A 676 -2.09 -30.37 -12.48
N GLY A 677 -1.96 -30.66 -11.19
CA GLY A 677 -2.90 -31.50 -10.42
C GLY A 677 -2.74 -33.00 -10.66
N LEU A 678 -1.80 -33.42 -11.52
CA LEU A 678 -1.47 -34.83 -11.74
C LEU A 678 -0.90 -35.53 -10.51
N ILE A 679 -0.42 -34.77 -9.52
CA ILE A 679 0.06 -35.30 -8.24
C ILE A 679 -1.04 -36.07 -7.50
N ASN A 680 -2.31 -35.72 -7.72
CA ASN A 680 -3.42 -36.42 -7.11
C ASN A 680 -3.56 -37.85 -7.64
N LEU A 681 -3.48 -38.01 -8.97
CA LEU A 681 -3.52 -39.33 -9.60
C LEU A 681 -2.32 -40.19 -9.14
N LEU A 682 -1.13 -39.58 -9.04
CA LEU A 682 0.04 -40.25 -8.49
C LEU A 682 -0.16 -40.66 -7.02
N GLY A 683 -0.73 -39.79 -6.19
CA GLY A 683 -0.99 -40.05 -4.78
C GLY A 683 -2.00 -41.19 -4.57
N GLU A 684 -3.05 -41.25 -5.38
CA GLU A 684 -4.06 -42.33 -5.34
C GLU A 684 -3.47 -43.69 -5.64
N TRP A 685 -2.71 -43.74 -6.71
CA TRP A 685 -1.99 -44.92 -7.13
C TRP A 685 -0.94 -45.32 -6.07
N SER A 686 -0.19 -44.36 -5.54
CA SER A 686 0.85 -44.63 -4.56
C SER A 686 0.29 -45.15 -3.22
N LEU A 687 -0.83 -44.59 -2.75
CA LEU A 687 -1.52 -45.08 -1.56
C LEU A 687 -1.99 -46.54 -1.72
N THR A 688 -2.50 -46.87 -2.91
CA THR A 688 -2.92 -48.24 -3.23
C THR A 688 -1.75 -49.21 -3.13
N ILE A 689 -0.59 -48.86 -3.70
CA ILE A 689 0.62 -49.68 -3.63
C ILE A 689 1.17 -49.77 -2.19
N ALA A 690 1.11 -48.68 -1.42
CA ALA A 690 1.49 -48.68 -0.01
C ALA A 690 0.64 -49.65 0.81
N CYS A 691 -0.69 -49.63 0.63
CA CYS A 691 -1.60 -50.56 1.28
C CYS A 691 -1.30 -52.02 0.92
N GLN A 692 -1.07 -52.30 -0.36
CA GLN A 692 -0.71 -53.65 -0.83
C GLN A 692 0.62 -54.13 -0.23
N THR A 693 1.61 -53.23 -0.13
CA THR A 693 2.92 -53.52 0.45
C THR A 693 2.80 -53.86 1.93
N LEU A 694 1.99 -53.10 2.68
CA LEU A 694 1.73 -53.36 4.10
C LEU A 694 1.09 -54.73 4.35
N ILE A 695 0.16 -55.16 3.49
CA ILE A 695 -0.46 -56.49 3.60
C ILE A 695 0.56 -57.59 3.34
N LYS A 696 1.40 -57.45 2.31
CA LYS A 696 2.46 -58.43 2.01
C LYS A 696 3.43 -58.55 3.18
N LEU A 697 3.85 -57.44 3.78
CA LEU A 697 4.68 -57.44 4.99
C LEU A 697 3.99 -58.15 6.15
N GLN A 698 2.69 -57.90 6.37
CA GLN A 698 1.92 -58.58 7.41
C GLN A 698 1.84 -60.10 7.17
N GLN A 699 1.71 -60.54 5.92
CA GLN A 699 1.73 -61.98 5.56
C GLN A 699 3.11 -62.60 5.82
N LEU A 700 4.19 -61.84 5.62
CA LEU A 700 5.55 -62.23 6.00
C LEU A 700 5.80 -62.19 7.51
N GLY A 701 4.81 -61.76 8.31
CA GLY A 701 4.92 -61.64 9.77
C GLY A 701 5.69 -60.42 10.23
N GLU A 702 5.92 -59.47 9.33
CA GLU A 702 6.67 -58.25 9.59
C GLU A 702 5.74 -57.07 9.87
N THR A 703 6.27 -56.09 10.62
CA THR A 703 5.49 -54.94 11.10
C THR A 703 6.11 -53.59 10.79
N TYR A 704 7.02 -53.55 9.81
CA TYR A 704 7.69 -52.31 9.40
C TYR A 704 6.66 -51.27 8.93
N PRO A 705 6.76 -50.01 9.41
CA PRO A 705 5.98 -48.92 8.84
C PRO A 705 6.47 -48.56 7.45
N ILE A 706 5.55 -48.09 6.61
CA ILE A 706 5.81 -47.59 5.26
C ILE A 706 5.51 -46.10 5.22
N SER A 707 6.52 -45.32 4.85
CA SER A 707 6.42 -43.90 4.57
C SER A 707 5.98 -43.64 3.15
N LEU A 708 5.04 -42.70 2.98
CA LEU A 708 4.53 -42.24 1.70
C LEU A 708 4.48 -40.72 1.70
N ASN A 709 5.14 -40.12 0.72
CA ASN A 709 5.08 -38.69 0.45
C ASN A 709 3.67 -38.27 0.00
N VAL A 710 3.10 -37.27 0.68
CA VAL A 710 1.77 -36.73 0.38
C VAL A 710 1.86 -35.24 0.12
N SER A 711 1.40 -34.82 -1.06
CA SER A 711 1.35 -33.40 -1.39
C SER A 711 0.41 -32.66 -0.41
N PRO A 712 0.86 -31.57 0.22
CA PRO A 712 0.05 -30.76 1.12
C PRO A 712 -1.23 -30.21 0.46
N LYS A 713 -1.20 -29.96 -0.87
CA LYS A 713 -2.39 -29.56 -1.64
C LYS A 713 -3.50 -30.62 -1.56
N ARG A 714 -3.14 -31.90 -1.48
CA ARG A 714 -4.10 -33.00 -1.33
C ARG A 714 -4.69 -33.06 0.07
N LEU A 715 -3.89 -32.76 1.10
CA LEU A 715 -4.42 -32.56 2.46
C LEU A 715 -5.38 -31.36 2.51
N MET A 716 -5.29 -30.43 1.55
CA MET A 716 -6.22 -29.32 1.39
C MET A 716 -7.52 -29.68 0.65
N GLU A 717 -7.64 -30.87 0.05
CA GLU A 717 -8.84 -31.26 -0.69
C GLU A 717 -10.02 -31.67 0.21
N PRO A 718 -11.26 -31.26 -0.16
CA PRO A 718 -12.45 -31.85 0.41
C PRO A 718 -12.45 -33.37 0.15
N HIS A 719 -12.87 -34.16 1.14
CA HIS A 719 -12.99 -35.63 1.07
C HIS A 719 -11.69 -36.45 1.07
N VAL A 720 -10.51 -35.86 1.23
CA VAL A 720 -9.26 -36.65 1.34
C VAL A 720 -9.31 -37.69 2.47
N VAL A 721 -9.93 -37.33 3.60
CA VAL A 721 -10.11 -38.21 4.76
C VAL A 721 -11.00 -39.40 4.42
N ASP A 722 -12.07 -39.17 3.67
CA ASP A 722 -12.99 -40.22 3.24
C ASP A 722 -12.31 -41.17 2.26
N TYR A 723 -11.58 -40.62 1.28
CA TYR A 723 -10.84 -41.41 0.30
C TYR A 723 -9.79 -42.33 0.95
N VAL A 724 -9.02 -41.80 1.90
CA VAL A 724 -7.99 -42.59 2.60
C VAL A 724 -8.63 -43.69 3.44
N ARG A 725 -9.71 -43.39 4.16
CA ARG A 725 -10.48 -44.38 4.93
C ARG A 725 -10.97 -45.51 4.03
N ASP A 726 -11.66 -45.17 2.94
CA ASP A 726 -12.23 -46.15 2.01
C ASP A 726 -11.14 -47.02 1.38
N THR A 727 -9.96 -46.46 1.12
CA THR A 727 -8.80 -47.21 0.59
C THR A 727 -8.24 -48.18 1.63
N LEU A 728 -8.04 -47.73 2.88
CA LEU A 728 -7.59 -48.59 3.97
C LEU A 728 -8.57 -49.73 4.23
N GLU A 729 -9.87 -49.45 4.24
CA GLU A 729 -10.93 -50.45 4.42
C GLU A 729 -10.98 -51.46 3.28
N LYS A 730 -10.90 -51.00 2.03
CA LYS A 730 -10.89 -51.85 0.82
C LYS A 730 -9.75 -52.87 0.86
N PHE A 731 -8.57 -52.46 1.30
CA PHE A 731 -7.39 -53.30 1.35
C PHE A 731 -7.19 -54.01 2.71
N GLN A 732 -7.96 -53.63 3.74
CA GLN A 732 -7.72 -54.04 5.14
C GLN A 732 -6.29 -53.75 5.61
N ALA A 733 -5.73 -52.62 5.16
CA ALA A 733 -4.36 -52.25 5.47
C ALA A 733 -4.26 -51.67 6.90
N PRO A 734 -3.19 -52.00 7.67
CA PRO A 734 -3.00 -51.49 9.02
C PRO A 734 -2.58 -50.00 8.98
N GLY A 735 -3.54 -49.09 9.17
CA GLY A 735 -3.31 -47.64 9.15
C GLY A 735 -2.21 -47.17 10.11
N ASN A 736 -2.04 -47.85 11.25
CA ASN A 736 -0.97 -47.58 12.23
C ASN A 736 0.46 -47.88 11.77
N ARG A 737 0.63 -48.43 10.57
CA ARG A 737 1.91 -48.67 9.91
C ARG A 737 2.09 -47.80 8.67
N LEU A 738 1.15 -46.92 8.37
CA LEU A 738 1.29 -45.96 7.28
C LEU A 738 1.74 -44.62 7.87
N ILE A 739 2.85 -44.10 7.35
CA ILE A 739 3.38 -42.78 7.69
C ILE A 739 3.18 -41.88 6.47
N PHE A 740 2.46 -40.78 6.64
CA PHE A 740 2.38 -39.73 5.62
C PHE A 740 3.47 -38.69 5.86
N GLU A 741 4.29 -38.47 4.86
CA GLU A 741 5.37 -37.49 4.88
C GLU A 741 4.89 -36.22 4.20
N VAL A 742 5.10 -35.08 4.85
CA VAL A 742 4.65 -33.76 4.42
C VAL A 742 5.81 -32.79 4.54
N THR A 743 6.09 -32.03 3.49
CA THR A 743 7.19 -31.06 3.47
C THR A 743 6.91 -29.84 4.36
N GLU A 744 7.96 -29.31 4.99
CA GLU A 744 7.87 -28.20 5.96
C GLU A 744 7.21 -26.92 5.37
N GLY A 745 7.67 -26.48 4.18
CA GLY A 745 7.38 -25.15 3.63
C GLY A 745 5.90 -24.87 3.31
N VAL A 746 5.07 -25.90 3.16
CA VAL A 746 3.69 -25.76 2.67
C VAL A 746 2.65 -25.79 3.80
N LEU A 747 3.03 -26.18 5.03
CA LEU A 747 2.14 -26.21 6.20
C LEU A 747 1.67 -24.81 6.65
N ILE A 748 2.25 -23.73 6.11
CA ILE A 748 2.12 -22.36 6.62
C ILE A 748 0.87 -21.64 6.09
N GLN A 749 0.32 -22.01 4.92
CA GLN A 749 -0.74 -21.22 4.27
C GLN A 749 -2.14 -21.36 4.90
N ASP A 750 -2.47 -22.52 5.48
CA ASP A 750 -3.73 -22.73 6.23
C ASP A 750 -3.61 -23.88 7.27
N ILE A 751 -2.77 -23.64 8.27
CA ILE A 751 -2.38 -24.64 9.27
C ILE A 751 -3.56 -25.24 10.05
N LEU A 752 -4.65 -24.49 10.24
CA LEU A 752 -5.80 -24.97 11.02
C LEU A 752 -6.56 -26.07 10.27
N THR A 753 -6.87 -25.83 8.99
CA THR A 753 -7.54 -26.81 8.13
C THR A 753 -6.71 -28.09 7.96
N VAL A 754 -5.39 -27.94 7.75
CA VAL A 754 -4.47 -29.08 7.64
C VAL A 754 -4.41 -29.86 8.95
N ALA A 755 -4.28 -29.17 10.10
CA ALA A 755 -4.23 -29.81 11.41
C ALA A 755 -5.48 -30.63 11.72
N GLU A 756 -6.69 -30.11 11.41
CA GLU A 756 -7.95 -30.82 11.61
C GLU A 756 -8.00 -32.13 10.80
N ARG A 757 -7.55 -32.10 9.54
CA ARG A 757 -7.54 -33.30 8.67
C ARG A 757 -6.48 -34.30 9.08
N MET A 758 -5.29 -33.84 9.45
CA MET A 758 -4.25 -34.70 10.01
C MET A 758 -4.74 -35.37 11.29
N GLN A 759 -5.46 -34.66 12.17
CA GLN A 759 -6.06 -35.26 13.36
C GLN A 759 -7.09 -36.33 12.99
N ALA A 760 -7.98 -36.07 12.03
CA ALA A 760 -8.96 -37.05 11.57
C ALA A 760 -8.32 -38.32 11.01
N LEU A 761 -7.24 -38.17 10.22
CA LEU A 761 -6.46 -39.30 9.70
C LEU A 761 -5.67 -40.03 10.81
N SER A 762 -5.16 -39.29 11.81
CA SER A 762 -4.45 -39.86 12.95
C SER A 762 -5.36 -40.70 13.85
N LEU A 763 -6.64 -40.32 13.98
CA LEU A 763 -7.66 -41.15 14.64
C LEU A 763 -7.89 -42.50 13.93
N MET A 764 -7.56 -42.60 12.64
CA MET A 764 -7.57 -43.87 11.88
C MET A 764 -6.27 -44.69 12.05
N GLY A 765 -5.34 -44.19 12.87
CA GLY A 765 -4.05 -44.80 13.13
C GLY A 765 -2.91 -44.24 12.29
N ILE A 766 -3.18 -43.45 11.24
CA ILE A 766 -2.13 -42.94 10.35
C ILE A 766 -1.17 -42.03 11.13
N ARG A 767 0.11 -42.19 10.87
CA ARG A 767 1.17 -41.39 11.47
C ARG A 767 1.64 -40.33 10.50
N PHE A 768 2.19 -39.24 11.01
CA PHE A 768 2.71 -38.15 10.19
C PHE A 768 4.18 -37.90 10.47
N SER A 769 4.95 -37.73 9.40
CA SER A 769 6.33 -37.28 9.41
C SER A 769 6.43 -35.91 8.76
N ILE A 770 7.31 -35.05 9.29
CA ILE A 770 7.70 -33.81 8.58
C ILE A 770 8.98 -34.10 7.83
N ASP A 771 8.95 -33.80 6.54
CA ASP A 771 10.07 -33.96 5.61
C ASP A 771 10.81 -32.64 5.35
N ASP A 772 12.06 -32.73 4.89
CA ASP A 772 12.98 -31.62 4.61
C ASP A 772 13.23 -30.64 5.78
N PHE A 773 13.15 -31.12 7.03
CA PHE A 773 13.16 -30.24 8.20
C PHE A 773 14.51 -29.52 8.40
N GLY A 774 14.46 -28.19 8.56
CA GLY A 774 15.63 -27.36 8.84
C GLY A 774 16.19 -26.58 7.64
N THR A 775 15.59 -26.75 6.46
CA THR A 775 15.93 -25.98 5.25
C THR A 775 15.14 -24.66 5.13
N GLY A 776 14.17 -24.41 6.02
CA GLY A 776 13.30 -23.24 6.03
C GLY A 776 13.15 -22.55 7.40
N TYR A 777 12.35 -21.47 7.46
CA TYR A 777 12.04 -20.76 8.71
C TYR A 777 10.98 -21.54 9.52
N SER A 778 11.41 -22.49 10.35
CA SER A 778 10.49 -23.25 11.21
C SER A 778 9.88 -22.37 12.31
N ASN A 779 8.57 -22.18 12.27
CA ASN A 779 7.85 -21.60 13.41
C ASN A 779 7.47 -22.72 14.40
N LEU A 780 8.35 -22.95 15.37
CA LEU A 780 8.19 -23.92 16.48
C LEU A 780 6.79 -23.94 17.11
N ALA A 781 6.06 -22.83 17.09
CA ALA A 781 4.73 -22.74 17.66
C ALA A 781 3.69 -23.63 16.97
N TYR A 782 3.83 -23.95 15.67
CA TYR A 782 2.86 -24.81 14.98
C TYR A 782 3.18 -26.30 15.11
N LEU A 783 4.46 -26.70 15.24
CA LEU A 783 4.84 -28.10 15.41
C LEU A 783 4.11 -28.75 16.59
N LYS A 784 3.92 -27.98 17.67
CA LYS A 784 3.16 -28.40 18.86
C LYS A 784 1.67 -28.68 18.60
N ARG A 785 1.09 -28.14 17.53
CA ARG A 785 -0.35 -28.26 17.22
C ARG A 785 -0.67 -29.41 16.27
N LEU A 786 0.34 -29.96 15.60
CA LEU A 786 0.18 -31.03 14.62
C LEU A 786 0.34 -32.40 15.29
N PRO A 787 -0.41 -33.44 14.87
CA PRO A 787 -0.30 -34.80 15.41
C PRO A 787 0.90 -35.53 14.80
N LEU A 788 2.10 -35.01 15.04
CA LEU A 788 3.35 -35.52 14.49
C LEU A 788 3.85 -36.74 15.26
N TYR A 789 4.44 -37.68 14.52
CA TYR A 789 5.08 -38.88 15.05
C TYR A 789 6.57 -38.88 14.77
N GLU A 790 6.98 -38.38 13.60
CA GLU A 790 8.35 -38.45 13.11
C GLU A 790 8.79 -37.11 12.49
N LEU A 791 10.10 -36.88 12.47
CA LEU A 791 10.77 -35.75 11.84
C LEU A 791 11.96 -36.28 11.03
N LYS A 792 12.08 -35.86 9.77
CA LYS A 792 13.18 -36.20 8.89
C LYS A 792 14.14 -35.03 8.75
N ILE A 793 15.43 -35.26 9.05
CA ILE A 793 16.50 -34.28 8.85
C ILE A 793 16.91 -34.33 7.39
N ASP A 794 16.83 -33.18 6.72
CA ASP A 794 17.16 -33.08 5.30
C ASP A 794 18.62 -33.47 5.01
N LYS A 795 18.82 -34.06 3.83
CA LYS A 795 20.13 -34.45 3.32
C LYS A 795 21.14 -33.29 3.33
N SER A 796 20.74 -32.06 3.01
CA SER A 796 21.67 -30.93 2.92
C SER A 796 22.35 -30.62 4.25
N LEU A 797 21.68 -30.88 5.38
CA LEU A 797 22.24 -30.73 6.72
C LEU A 797 23.11 -31.92 7.14
N VAL A 798 22.92 -33.09 6.53
CA VAL A 798 23.66 -34.32 6.83
C VAL A 798 24.95 -34.43 6.02
N GLN A 799 24.97 -33.93 4.77
CA GLN A 799 26.09 -34.11 3.84
C GLN A 799 27.43 -33.63 4.39
N ASP A 800 27.44 -32.49 5.10
CA ASP A 800 28.67 -31.87 5.60
C ASP A 800 29.02 -32.27 7.04
N LEU A 801 28.30 -33.22 7.65
CA LEU A 801 28.62 -33.73 8.98
C LEU A 801 29.83 -34.68 8.95
N PRO A 802 30.70 -34.66 9.98
CA PRO A 802 30.73 -33.76 11.14
C PRO A 802 31.64 -32.52 10.94
N GLY A 803 32.00 -32.18 9.69
CA GLY A 803 33.06 -31.22 9.38
C GLY A 803 32.64 -29.74 9.43
N ASP A 804 31.36 -29.45 9.22
CA ASP A 804 30.81 -28.10 9.28
C ASP A 804 30.18 -27.80 10.66
N GLU A 805 30.78 -26.85 11.38
CA GLU A 805 30.32 -26.43 12.72
C GLU A 805 28.88 -25.87 12.71
N GLU A 806 28.46 -25.23 11.62
CA GLU A 806 27.11 -24.67 11.50
C GLU A 806 26.07 -25.79 11.37
N ASN A 807 26.27 -26.71 10.43
CA ASN A 807 25.39 -27.87 10.26
C ASN A 807 25.37 -28.79 11.49
N VAL A 808 26.52 -28.98 12.17
CA VAL A 808 26.59 -29.71 13.45
C VAL A 808 25.68 -29.07 14.50
N ALA A 809 25.75 -27.75 14.67
CA ALA A 809 24.93 -27.04 15.66
C ALA A 809 23.43 -27.13 15.33
N ILE A 810 23.06 -27.02 14.05
CA ILE A 810 21.68 -27.14 13.58
C ILE A 810 21.14 -28.55 13.84
N VAL A 811 21.87 -29.59 13.45
CA VAL A 811 21.45 -30.99 13.63
C VAL A 811 21.31 -31.35 15.11
N GLN A 812 22.23 -30.91 15.97
CA GLN A 812 22.13 -31.08 17.42
C GLN A 812 20.88 -30.39 18.00
N LEU A 813 20.58 -29.17 17.53
CA LEU A 813 19.38 -28.45 17.94
C LEU A 813 18.09 -29.20 17.51
N ILE A 814 18.04 -29.70 16.28
CA ILE A 814 16.90 -30.48 15.76
C ILE A 814 16.69 -31.74 16.60
N LEU A 815 17.76 -32.50 16.88
CA LEU A 815 17.71 -33.71 17.70
C LEU A 815 17.22 -33.41 19.13
N ALA A 816 17.76 -32.36 19.76
CA ALA A 816 17.34 -31.95 21.10
C ALA A 816 15.87 -31.50 21.13
N MET A 817 15.40 -30.79 20.10
CA MET A 817 14.01 -30.37 19.99
C MET A 817 13.07 -31.57 19.83
N ALA A 818 13.41 -32.50 18.93
CA ALA A 818 12.60 -33.69 18.67
C ALA A 818 12.43 -34.54 19.93
N ASP A 819 13.50 -34.72 20.71
CA ASP A 819 13.45 -35.40 22.02
C ASP A 819 12.46 -34.71 22.97
N ARG A 820 12.50 -33.38 23.08
CA ARG A 820 11.57 -32.60 23.93
C ARG A 820 10.12 -32.67 23.48
N LEU A 821 9.88 -32.89 22.19
CA LEU A 821 8.55 -33.05 21.60
C LEU A 821 8.11 -34.52 21.51
N ASN A 822 8.95 -35.45 21.97
CA ASN A 822 8.73 -36.89 21.89
C ASN A 822 8.46 -37.37 20.44
N LEU A 823 9.24 -36.82 19.49
CA LEU A 823 9.21 -37.17 18.07
C LEU A 823 10.35 -38.14 17.74
N ARG A 824 10.03 -39.13 16.92
CA ARG A 824 11.05 -39.99 16.30
C ARG A 824 11.82 -39.18 15.26
N VAL A 825 13.13 -39.40 15.14
CA VAL A 825 13.98 -38.71 14.16
C VAL A 825 14.59 -39.70 13.19
N VAL A 826 14.46 -39.40 11.90
CA VAL A 826 15.16 -40.10 10.81
C VAL A 826 16.10 -39.12 10.13
N ALA A 827 17.37 -39.47 9.95
CA ALA A 827 18.30 -38.62 9.19
C ALA A 827 18.46 -39.17 7.76
N GLU A 828 18.30 -38.28 6.78
CA GLU A 828 18.35 -38.64 5.37
C GLU A 828 19.70 -38.39 4.72
N GLY A 829 19.94 -39.08 3.60
CA GLY A 829 21.13 -38.86 2.78
C GLY A 829 22.44 -39.25 3.47
N VAL A 830 22.42 -40.20 4.40
CA VAL A 830 23.62 -40.74 5.05
C VAL A 830 24.44 -41.55 4.03
N GLU A 831 25.64 -41.07 3.73
CA GLU A 831 26.54 -41.63 2.72
C GLU A 831 27.85 -42.17 3.31
N THR A 832 28.25 -41.74 4.52
CA THR A 832 29.51 -42.18 5.16
C THR A 832 29.34 -42.71 6.58
N GLU A 833 30.29 -43.56 7.01
CA GLU A 833 30.31 -44.13 8.37
C GLU A 833 30.49 -43.04 9.45
N GLU A 834 31.23 -41.97 9.14
CA GLU A 834 31.42 -40.84 10.06
C GLU A 834 30.10 -40.10 10.34
N GLN A 835 29.29 -39.89 9.31
CA GLN A 835 27.94 -39.29 9.44
C GLN A 835 27.04 -40.18 10.31
N SER A 836 27.04 -41.48 10.03
CA SER A 836 26.27 -42.49 10.78
C SER A 836 26.65 -42.51 12.26
N ALA A 837 27.95 -42.55 12.56
CA ALA A 837 28.47 -42.55 13.93
C ALA A 837 28.07 -41.27 14.68
N PHE A 838 28.24 -40.10 14.06
CA PHE A 838 27.85 -38.82 14.65
C PHE A 838 26.36 -38.77 14.99
N LEU A 839 25.50 -39.19 14.06
CA LEU A 839 24.04 -39.14 14.23
C LEU A 839 23.56 -40.08 15.36
N PHE A 840 24.10 -41.30 15.44
CA PHE A 840 23.74 -42.22 16.52
C PHE A 840 24.33 -41.79 17.88
N GLU A 841 25.52 -41.21 17.92
CA GLU A 841 26.11 -40.64 19.15
C GLU A 841 25.21 -39.54 19.74
N HIS A 842 24.55 -38.77 18.88
CA HIS A 842 23.61 -37.70 19.27
C HIS A 842 22.15 -38.17 19.36
N HIS A 843 21.92 -39.48 19.52
CA HIS A 843 20.60 -40.08 19.75
C HIS A 843 19.60 -39.97 18.59
N CYS A 844 20.07 -39.94 17.34
CA CYS A 844 19.19 -40.14 16.18
C CYS A 844 18.59 -41.56 16.20
N HIS A 845 17.31 -41.70 15.87
CA HIS A 845 16.58 -42.97 16.05
C HIS A 845 16.75 -43.92 14.86
N ALA A 846 16.85 -43.39 13.65
CA ALA A 846 17.06 -44.16 12.44
C ALA A 846 17.75 -43.35 11.35
N LEU A 847 18.40 -44.05 10.43
CA LEU A 847 19.14 -43.48 9.32
C LEU A 847 18.61 -44.03 7.99
N GLN A 848 18.63 -43.17 6.98
CA GLN A 848 18.29 -43.50 5.60
C GLN A 848 19.35 -42.89 4.67
N GLY A 849 19.89 -43.70 3.76
CA GLY A 849 20.91 -43.21 2.83
C GLY A 849 21.65 -44.31 2.09
N PHE A 850 22.50 -43.91 1.15
CA PHE A 850 23.20 -44.83 0.26
C PHE A 850 24.28 -45.67 0.93
N LEU A 851 24.77 -45.24 2.10
CA LEU A 851 25.64 -46.08 2.94
C LEU A 851 24.96 -47.42 3.28
N LEU A 852 23.65 -47.38 3.54
CA LEU A 852 22.88 -48.51 4.07
C LEU A 852 22.17 -49.28 2.96
N ALA A 853 21.43 -48.57 2.10
CA ALA A 853 20.73 -49.16 0.98
C ALA A 853 20.34 -48.10 -0.07
N HIS A 854 20.51 -48.44 -1.34
CA HIS A 854 19.88 -47.68 -2.43
C HIS A 854 18.37 -48.00 -2.52
N PRO A 855 17.56 -47.06 -3.02
CA PRO A 855 16.19 -47.34 -3.41
C PRO A 855 16.13 -48.52 -4.40
N MET A 856 15.23 -49.48 -4.16
CA MET A 856 15.11 -50.71 -4.96
C MET A 856 13.64 -51.02 -5.29
N PRO A 857 13.35 -51.88 -6.27
CA PRO A 857 11.97 -52.33 -6.53
C PRO A 857 11.35 -52.98 -5.28
N ILE A 858 10.05 -52.77 -5.07
CA ILE A 858 9.32 -53.27 -3.89
C ILE A 858 9.44 -54.80 -3.78
N GLU A 859 9.30 -55.51 -4.90
CA GLU A 859 9.41 -56.96 -4.97
C GLU A 859 10.79 -57.44 -4.51
N THR A 860 11.85 -56.78 -4.99
CA THR A 860 13.23 -57.12 -4.61
C THR A 860 13.44 -56.96 -3.10
N TRP A 861 12.92 -55.89 -2.50
CA TRP A 861 13.02 -55.70 -1.07
C TRP A 861 12.23 -56.75 -0.29
N LEU A 862 11.01 -57.07 -0.70
CA LEU A 862 10.19 -58.11 -0.07
C LEU A 862 10.89 -59.49 -0.10
N ASP A 863 11.58 -59.82 -1.19
CA ASP A 863 12.39 -61.04 -1.29
C ASP A 863 13.55 -61.04 -0.27
N THR A 864 14.21 -59.89 -0.07
CA THR A 864 15.26 -59.77 0.96
C THR A 864 14.73 -59.91 2.38
N VAL A 865 13.51 -59.41 2.64
CA VAL A 865 12.83 -59.55 3.93
C VAL A 865 12.47 -61.02 4.17
N GLN A 866 11.95 -61.71 3.14
CA GLN A 866 11.61 -63.12 3.22
C GLN A 866 12.85 -64.01 3.43
N ALA A 867 13.98 -63.69 2.79
CA ALA A 867 15.22 -64.47 2.90
C ALA A 867 15.96 -64.31 4.25
N ARG A 868 15.64 -63.28 5.03
CA ARG A 868 16.19 -63.06 6.39
C ARG A 868 15.44 -63.84 7.46
N ARG A 869 14.31 -64.46 7.10
CA ARG A 869 13.55 -65.40 7.93
C ARG A 869 14.12 -66.80 7.80
#